data_AF-A0A5K7XE21-F1
#
_entry.id   AF-A0A5K7XE21-F1
#
_cell.length_a   1.000
_cell.length_b   1.000
_cell.length_c   1.000
_cell.angle_alpha   90.00
_cell.angle_beta   90.00
_cell.angle_gamma   90.00
#
_symmetry.space_group_name_H-M   'P 1'
#
loop_
_entity.id
_entity.type
_entity.pdbx_description
1 polymer ?
#
loop_
_entity_poly.entity_id
_entity_poly.type
_entity_poly.pdbx_seq_one_letter_code
_entity_poly.pdbx_strand_id
1 'polypeptide(L)'
;MNVTQLRLAGQGAWPELLVDQFSTELNVFFGHQRTGKSTVAQLASQLLYGKQDSEWRRQFGQSTPLAEGSLEVDGPRGRYLLRRHRDGSPYGRLSVAAAGGPAVDSGTIRSLLAGISPRLAAELYTVDFAQQPRAATLLDGEFAREFALALNPAADDVPPAHAVGTVCQTHSATPRLPLNRRRVDELVARRDAVVQQIEQEMSARRRESSDLQKNLGDLETTLADRRRKAEQLQVKLRAADAKLAEIETRLRYYSLESAVRRGPEIDAEQHRIDLERLDAEIGRCRQTLSDLQSREATVRRELAEVQPDGTADSASVLADQRATVGVFERLLDDLDAEVSQLARSHEPGRCVGCDSHARLSPVAQMLRQQLYALCGQVTEQERSVRRFQLHAESRQLSRAQNDLSEQLEHLLQRRQAHVHAAQLTYRPIVMLPQSPAATHCQCEGHAEFVRDADAMVLARTDRGRQEALAKTRRTEAEQERNQLRNACDALHREIKSLESRWQTLQLDRAQTATRSTLDELRATLQRLEIEIQQALHTNETARAEYDSAATSHRRLWRASDVLAQLTDGRLLQIRVNREGGGATVVDREGRTLAIEELTPQQQDQLYLSLTLALVSSFSARGINLPLFLDEPFLRQDPRSAAAMAGVLHEFAREGRQVVLFTEDREAARRLESLGDQVRDLDALRRESHPQPAPVPVAVETPVEPTTTVKIVRETVGERKPQLRIAGEWSHDDEERDVFFLTRDASIEDFPVLGNDTAKVFAELKIAKVGDLLAADADEVAARLARPGITADAVRLWQNHMSLMCFVPNVSLNDAQVLAANEIGSPEALYAIDVRLLADAIEQFIASERGRRFHALRSRYTRDALAETQKLARTQRENWVLAKSRYSWVDRPATPHRATTSPAKSVATTAKSKPAAKPAAKKPVKATKPTGPLRFFLHRHSAVVDAPSIGPIAAERLANVGIRTVADLLNANPESTAEELGEAKVTATVITRWQREARLVCRIPELRGVGAQLLVASGFHEAEQVAKTKVDELVKRVGDTCRSSQGLRILRNGPAPSSDRIAQWVGFAAKMRPLEAA
;
A
#
# COMPACT_ATOMS: atom_id res chain seq x y z
N MET A 1 5.10 -43.23 19.39
CA MET A 1 6.24 -43.55 18.51
C MET A 1 6.77 -42.25 17.96
N ASN A 2 8.08 -42.00 18.05
CA ASN A 2 8.72 -40.81 17.49
C ASN A 2 9.92 -41.22 16.63
N VAL A 3 10.13 -40.55 15.51
CA VAL A 3 11.36 -40.64 14.71
C VAL A 3 12.47 -39.92 15.44
N THR A 4 13.62 -40.59 15.59
CA THR A 4 14.81 -40.03 16.23
C THR A 4 15.92 -39.76 15.21
N GLN A 5 16.06 -40.64 14.22
CA GLN A 5 17.12 -40.55 13.21
C GLN A 5 16.63 -40.99 11.82
N LEU A 6 17.07 -40.31 10.78
CA LEU A 6 16.83 -40.67 9.38
C LEU A 6 18.15 -40.68 8.59
N ARG A 7 18.39 -41.76 7.87
CA ARG A 7 19.53 -41.92 6.96
C ARG A 7 19.05 -42.31 5.57
N LEU A 8 19.46 -41.56 4.56
CA LEU A 8 19.23 -41.87 3.15
C LEU A 8 20.59 -42.11 2.50
N ALA A 9 20.80 -43.30 1.94
CA ALA A 9 22.02 -43.64 1.23
C ALA A 9 22.14 -42.79 -0.04
N GLY A 10 23.36 -42.31 -0.33
CA GLY A 10 23.63 -41.52 -1.52
C GLY A 10 23.33 -42.32 -2.80
N GLN A 11 22.69 -41.67 -3.78
CA GLN A 11 22.41 -42.25 -5.09
C GLN A 11 22.79 -41.26 -6.19
N GLY A 12 23.70 -41.67 -7.08
CA GLY A 12 24.14 -40.83 -8.21
C GLY A 12 24.78 -39.51 -7.76
N ALA A 13 24.16 -38.39 -8.11
CA ALA A 13 24.64 -37.03 -7.81
C ALA A 13 24.32 -36.55 -6.38
N TRP A 14 23.67 -37.37 -5.54
CA TRP A 14 23.27 -36.98 -4.19
C TRP A 14 24.17 -37.65 -3.14
N PRO A 15 24.87 -36.86 -2.30
CA PRO A 15 25.63 -37.40 -1.19
C PRO A 15 24.69 -38.02 -0.14
N GLU A 16 25.25 -38.85 0.73
CA GLU A 16 24.55 -39.45 1.85
C GLU A 16 23.97 -38.37 2.78
N LEU A 17 22.69 -38.54 3.15
CA LEU A 17 21.98 -37.65 4.06
C LEU A 17 21.78 -38.37 5.40
N LEU A 18 22.21 -37.72 6.47
CA LEU A 18 22.07 -38.18 7.84
C LEU A 18 21.39 -37.08 8.67
N VAL A 19 20.35 -37.44 9.43
CA VAL A 19 19.59 -36.52 10.26
C VAL A 19 19.38 -37.15 11.65
N ASP A 20 20.12 -36.68 12.65
CA ASP A 20 20.28 -37.38 13.95
C ASP A 20 19.58 -36.70 15.14
N GLN A 21 18.86 -35.59 14.92
CA GLN A 21 18.32 -34.75 16.00
C GLN A 21 16.83 -34.44 15.86
N PHE A 22 15.96 -35.37 15.48
CA PHE A 22 14.53 -35.03 15.35
C PHE A 22 13.92 -34.52 16.67
N SER A 23 13.23 -33.37 16.59
CA SER A 23 12.39 -32.86 17.67
C SER A 23 11.17 -33.76 17.84
N THR A 24 10.63 -33.87 19.06
CA THR A 24 9.37 -34.58 19.34
C THR A 24 8.13 -33.80 18.89
N GLU A 25 8.29 -32.55 18.46
CA GLU A 25 7.23 -31.66 17.95
C GLU A 25 7.37 -31.47 16.42
N LEU A 26 7.43 -30.23 15.92
CA LEU A 26 7.53 -29.92 14.49
C LEU A 26 8.98 -29.95 14.00
N ASN A 27 9.21 -30.66 12.89
CA ASN A 27 10.48 -30.73 12.18
C ASN A 27 10.26 -30.26 10.74
N VAL A 28 10.90 -29.15 10.35
CA VAL A 28 10.72 -28.57 9.01
C VAL A 28 11.98 -28.76 8.18
N PHE A 29 11.85 -29.38 7.01
CA PHE A 29 12.93 -29.57 6.05
C PHE A 29 12.67 -28.73 4.80
N PHE A 30 13.49 -27.70 4.64
CA PHE A 30 13.48 -26.81 3.47
C PHE A 30 14.47 -27.28 2.40
N GLY A 31 14.19 -26.96 1.14
CA GLY A 31 15.22 -26.85 0.12
C GLY A 31 14.62 -26.63 -1.28
N HIS A 32 15.46 -26.47 -2.29
CA HIS A 32 15.03 -26.15 -3.64
C HIS A 32 14.54 -27.38 -4.43
N GLN A 33 14.02 -27.17 -5.63
CA GLN A 33 13.68 -28.26 -6.54
C GLN A 33 14.90 -29.16 -6.80
N ARG A 34 14.68 -30.48 -6.92
CA ARG A 34 15.71 -31.51 -7.18
C ARG A 34 16.72 -31.77 -6.04
N THR A 35 16.46 -31.28 -4.83
CA THR A 35 17.27 -31.56 -3.63
C THR A 35 16.96 -32.90 -2.96
N GLY A 36 16.09 -33.72 -3.57
CA GLY A 36 15.65 -35.01 -3.01
C GLY A 36 14.57 -34.93 -1.94
N LYS A 37 13.90 -33.78 -1.83
CA LYS A 37 12.73 -33.43 -1.02
C LYS A 37 11.82 -34.62 -0.67
N SER A 38 11.06 -34.88 -1.72
CA SER A 38 10.12 -35.96 -1.94
C SER A 38 10.70 -37.37 -1.76
N THR A 39 11.97 -37.60 -2.12
CA THR A 39 12.60 -38.91 -1.96
C THR A 39 12.79 -39.25 -0.48
N VAL A 40 13.15 -38.27 0.35
CA VAL A 40 13.28 -38.46 1.81
C VAL A 40 11.90 -38.74 2.43
N ALA A 41 10.89 -37.94 2.08
CA ALA A 41 9.52 -38.12 2.57
C ALA A 41 8.93 -39.49 2.19
N GLN A 42 9.19 -39.93 0.95
CA GLN A 42 8.78 -41.25 0.45
C GLN A 42 9.48 -42.39 1.17
N LEU A 43 10.80 -42.31 1.36
CA LEU A 43 11.54 -43.34 2.10
C LEU A 43 10.97 -43.49 3.52
N ALA A 44 10.75 -42.38 4.23
CA ALA A 44 10.19 -42.41 5.58
C ALA A 44 8.76 -43.00 5.60
N SER A 45 7.93 -42.60 4.64
CA SER A 45 6.56 -43.11 4.48
C SER A 45 6.52 -44.62 4.18
N GLN A 46 7.45 -45.10 3.35
CA GLN A 46 7.60 -46.50 2.99
C GLN A 46 8.11 -47.35 4.15
N LEU A 47 9.12 -46.86 4.88
CA LEU A 47 9.70 -47.57 6.02
C LEU A 47 8.68 -47.72 7.16
N LEU A 48 7.92 -46.67 7.50
CA LEU A 48 7.00 -46.69 8.64
C LEU A 48 5.62 -47.28 8.34
N TYR A 49 5.03 -46.89 7.21
CA TYR A 49 3.62 -47.17 6.93
C TYR A 49 3.41 -48.03 5.69
N GLY A 50 4.49 -48.41 4.99
CA GLY A 50 4.41 -49.26 3.80
C GLY A 50 3.73 -48.61 2.60
N LYS A 51 3.64 -47.27 2.56
CA LYS A 51 2.97 -46.54 1.48
C LYS A 51 3.70 -46.74 0.15
N GLN A 52 3.01 -47.32 -0.84
CA GLN A 52 3.58 -47.49 -2.17
C GLN A 52 3.72 -46.17 -2.92
N ASP A 53 4.61 -46.14 -3.93
CA ASP A 53 4.81 -44.97 -4.77
C ASP A 53 3.51 -44.57 -5.50
N SER A 54 3.17 -43.28 -5.45
CA SER A 54 2.07 -42.71 -6.23
C SER A 54 2.25 -43.01 -7.72
N GLU A 55 1.20 -43.47 -8.39
CA GLU A 55 1.19 -43.69 -9.85
C GLU A 55 1.55 -42.41 -10.62
N TRP A 56 1.13 -41.24 -10.11
CA TRP A 56 1.45 -39.93 -10.66
C TRP A 56 2.97 -39.68 -10.72
N ARG A 57 3.72 -39.87 -9.61
CA ARG A 57 5.18 -39.67 -9.61
C ARG A 57 5.94 -40.69 -10.47
N ARG A 58 5.42 -41.92 -10.61
CA ARG A 58 5.95 -42.93 -11.53
C ARG A 58 5.75 -42.51 -12.99
N GLN A 59 4.60 -41.92 -13.32
CA GLN A 59 4.26 -41.47 -14.68
C GLN A 59 5.11 -40.28 -15.15
N PHE A 60 5.51 -39.37 -14.25
CA PHE A 60 6.28 -38.17 -14.59
C PHE A 60 7.80 -38.28 -14.35
N GLY A 61 8.32 -39.49 -14.10
CA GLY A 61 9.76 -39.71 -13.91
C GLY A 61 10.35 -39.01 -12.66
N GLN A 62 9.50 -38.68 -11.68
CA GLN A 62 9.89 -38.05 -10.42
C GLN A 62 10.12 -39.05 -9.29
N SER A 63 9.88 -40.34 -9.51
CA SER A 63 10.29 -41.41 -8.61
C SER A 63 11.77 -41.75 -8.83
N THR A 64 12.61 -41.51 -7.83
CA THR A 64 13.93 -42.17 -7.75
C THR A 64 13.75 -43.69 -7.72
N PRO A 65 14.64 -44.48 -8.36
CA PRO A 65 14.64 -45.93 -8.16
C PRO A 65 14.82 -46.21 -6.66
N LEU A 66 14.14 -47.25 -6.15
CA LEU A 66 14.09 -47.69 -4.75
C LEU A 66 15.17 -47.05 -3.84
N ALA A 67 14.78 -46.04 -3.05
CA ALA A 67 15.71 -45.37 -2.14
C ALA A 67 16.18 -46.33 -1.05
N GLU A 68 17.49 -46.44 -0.85
CA GLU A 68 18.08 -47.20 0.25
C GLU A 68 18.29 -46.28 1.45
N GLY A 69 18.06 -46.80 2.65
CA GLY A 69 18.21 -46.00 3.85
C GLY A 69 17.70 -46.69 5.10
N SER A 70 17.80 -45.98 6.21
CA SER A 70 17.33 -46.44 7.51
C SER A 70 16.65 -45.34 8.29
N LEU A 71 15.69 -45.72 9.13
CA LEU A 71 14.96 -44.83 10.01
C LEU A 71 14.95 -45.44 11.41
N GLU A 72 15.38 -44.68 12.40
CA GLU A 72 15.29 -45.06 13.80
C GLU A 72 14.04 -44.43 14.43
N VAL A 73 13.29 -45.25 15.15
CA VAL A 73 12.10 -44.83 15.90
C VAL A 73 12.14 -45.29 17.34
N ASP A 74 11.65 -44.44 18.23
CA ASP A 74 11.38 -44.76 19.62
C ASP A 74 9.91 -45.17 19.76
N GLY A 75 9.66 -46.45 20.04
CA GLY A 75 8.34 -47.05 20.17
C GLY A 75 7.99 -47.36 21.63
N PRO A 76 6.73 -47.76 21.92
CA PRO A 76 6.30 -48.08 23.28
C PRO A 76 7.07 -49.26 23.92
N ARG A 77 7.77 -50.06 23.11
CA ARG A 77 8.54 -51.25 23.55
C ARG A 77 10.06 -51.07 23.40
N GLY A 78 10.53 -49.85 23.13
CA GLY A 78 11.94 -49.50 22.96
C GLY A 78 12.27 -48.94 21.57
N ARG A 79 13.57 -48.85 21.27
CA ARG A 79 14.08 -48.29 20.01
C ARG A 79 14.23 -49.34 18.92
N TYR A 80 13.81 -48.99 17.71
CA TYR A 80 13.82 -49.85 16.54
C TYR A 80 14.47 -49.15 15.35
N LEU A 81 15.28 -49.89 14.60
CA LEU A 81 15.89 -49.47 13.35
C LEU A 81 15.18 -50.19 12.19
N LEU A 82 14.53 -49.41 11.34
CA LEU A 82 13.92 -49.88 10.10
C LEU A 82 14.88 -49.60 8.97
N ARG A 83 15.32 -50.62 8.24
CA ARG A 83 16.29 -50.49 7.16
C ARG A 83 15.79 -51.18 5.90
N ARG A 84 15.92 -50.49 4.77
CA ARG A 84 15.61 -51.03 3.45
C ARG A 84 16.87 -51.15 2.62
N HIS A 85 17.03 -52.32 2.01
CA HIS A 85 18.12 -52.65 1.10
C HIS A 85 17.57 -53.12 -0.24
N ARG A 86 18.30 -52.87 -1.32
CA ARG A 86 18.00 -53.50 -2.60
C ARG A 86 18.47 -54.95 -2.58
N ASP A 87 17.55 -55.85 -2.87
CA ASP A 87 17.78 -57.29 -3.03
C ASP A 87 17.51 -57.75 -4.48
N GLY A 88 17.38 -56.79 -5.41
CA GLY A 88 17.01 -57.04 -6.81
C GLY A 88 15.49 -57.14 -7.05
N SER A 89 14.67 -57.17 -6.00
CA SER A 89 13.21 -57.08 -6.15
C SER A 89 12.77 -55.62 -6.38
N PRO A 90 11.62 -55.38 -7.05
CA PRO A 90 11.07 -54.04 -7.24
C PRO A 90 10.64 -53.35 -5.92
N TYR A 91 10.63 -54.09 -4.80
CA TYR A 91 10.20 -53.59 -3.49
C TYR A 91 11.33 -53.51 -2.46
N GLY A 92 12.50 -54.09 -2.73
CA GLY A 92 13.61 -54.23 -1.79
C GLY A 92 13.25 -55.05 -0.55
N ARG A 93 14.27 -55.38 0.25
CA ARG A 93 14.10 -56.07 1.54
C ARG A 93 13.96 -55.05 2.65
N LEU A 94 12.80 -55.02 3.32
CA LEU A 94 12.60 -54.31 4.58
C LEU A 94 13.07 -55.20 5.74
N SER A 95 13.92 -54.66 6.60
CA SER A 95 14.40 -55.29 7.83
C SER A 95 14.10 -54.39 9.01
N VAL A 96 13.59 -54.95 10.10
CA VAL A 96 13.34 -54.25 11.36
C VAL A 96 14.20 -54.91 12.42
N ALA A 97 15.01 -54.13 13.12
CA ALA A 97 15.87 -54.59 14.20
C ALA A 97 15.62 -53.78 15.47
N ALA A 98 15.53 -54.43 16.62
CA ALA A 98 15.52 -53.74 17.91
C ALA A 98 16.95 -53.30 18.26
N ALA A 99 17.12 -52.10 18.82
CA ALA A 99 18.45 -51.57 19.17
C ALA A 99 19.21 -52.43 20.21
N GLY A 100 18.50 -53.30 20.94
CA GLY A 100 19.06 -54.24 21.93
C GLY A 100 19.33 -55.66 21.43
N GLY A 101 19.14 -55.97 20.14
CA GLY A 101 19.47 -57.29 19.56
C GLY A 101 18.44 -58.46 19.61
N PRO A 102 17.26 -58.41 20.26
CA PRO A 102 16.29 -59.52 20.15
C PRO A 102 15.62 -59.56 18.77
N ALA A 103 15.17 -60.76 18.36
CA ALA A 103 14.47 -60.99 17.10
C ALA A 103 13.11 -60.26 17.06
N VAL A 104 12.86 -59.52 15.98
CA VAL A 104 11.59 -58.80 15.76
C VAL A 104 10.57 -59.78 15.16
N ASP A 105 9.48 -60.02 15.86
CA ASP A 105 8.34 -60.83 15.40
C ASP A 105 7.24 -59.96 14.74
N SER A 106 6.27 -60.61 14.10
CA SER A 106 5.14 -59.91 13.46
C SER A 106 4.25 -59.15 14.45
N GLY A 107 4.22 -59.58 15.72
CA GLY A 107 3.55 -58.88 16.82
C GLY A 107 4.20 -57.53 17.16
N THR A 108 5.52 -57.42 17.04
CA THR A 108 6.26 -56.18 17.28
C THR A 108 5.89 -55.10 16.26
N ILE A 109 5.75 -55.45 14.98
CA ILE A 109 5.33 -54.50 13.92
C ILE A 109 3.91 -53.98 14.19
N ARG A 110 2.97 -54.85 14.58
CA ARG A 110 1.62 -54.43 14.97
C ARG A 110 1.63 -53.50 16.20
N SER A 111 2.53 -53.74 17.15
CA SER A 111 2.68 -52.89 18.33
C SER A 111 3.26 -51.50 18.01
N LEU A 112 4.12 -51.38 16.98
CA LEU A 112 4.67 -50.09 16.55
C LEU A 112 3.59 -49.17 15.97
N LEU A 113 2.64 -49.73 15.22
CA LEU A 113 1.49 -49.00 14.66
C LEU A 113 0.29 -48.97 15.61
N ALA A 114 0.46 -49.36 16.88
CA ALA A 114 -0.61 -49.41 17.88
C ALA A 114 -1.86 -50.19 17.43
N GLY A 115 -1.69 -51.26 16.65
CA GLY A 115 -2.78 -52.08 16.12
C GLY A 115 -3.49 -51.52 14.88
N ILE A 116 -3.09 -50.34 14.38
CA ILE A 116 -3.65 -49.75 13.17
C ILE A 116 -3.18 -50.53 11.92
N SER A 117 -4.10 -50.71 10.95
CA SER A 117 -3.76 -51.31 9.66
C SER A 117 -2.75 -50.42 8.91
N PRO A 118 -1.73 -50.98 8.24
CA PRO A 118 -0.78 -50.18 7.45
C PRO A 118 -1.46 -49.32 6.37
N ARG A 119 -2.56 -49.81 5.79
CA ARG A 119 -3.39 -49.05 4.82
C ARG A 119 -3.97 -47.79 5.46
N LEU A 120 -4.62 -47.92 6.63
CA LEU A 120 -5.18 -46.78 7.36
C LEU A 120 -4.09 -45.79 7.78
N ALA A 121 -2.94 -46.31 8.24
CA ALA A 121 -1.82 -45.47 8.65
C ALA A 121 -1.19 -44.71 7.47
N ALA A 122 -1.05 -45.34 6.30
CA ALA A 122 -0.53 -44.71 5.08
C ALA A 122 -1.45 -43.62 4.51
N GLU A 123 -2.77 -43.77 4.64
CA GLU A 123 -3.74 -42.73 4.27
C GLU A 123 -3.68 -41.52 5.22
N LEU A 124 -3.59 -41.76 6.54
CA LEU A 124 -3.68 -40.69 7.55
C LEU A 124 -2.37 -39.99 7.88
N TYR A 125 -1.28 -40.75 8.07
CA TYR A 125 -0.04 -40.22 8.64
C TYR A 125 1.01 -39.84 7.59
N THR A 126 0.71 -40.04 6.31
CA THR A 126 1.62 -39.63 5.22
C THR A 126 0.82 -38.96 4.13
N VAL A 127 0.97 -37.64 4.01
CA VAL A 127 0.24 -36.85 3.02
C VAL A 127 1.21 -36.26 2.02
N ASP A 128 0.98 -36.58 0.75
CA ASP A 128 1.70 -36.00 -0.38
C ASP A 128 0.77 -34.98 -1.03
N PHE A 129 1.12 -33.70 -0.95
CA PHE A 129 0.38 -32.61 -1.58
C PHE A 129 0.90 -32.28 -2.97
N ALA A 130 2.02 -32.83 -3.43
CA ALA A 130 2.41 -32.69 -4.84
C ALA A 130 1.35 -33.33 -5.75
N GLN A 131 0.83 -34.49 -5.33
CA GLN A 131 -0.43 -35.02 -5.84
C GLN A 131 -1.60 -34.44 -5.05
N GLN A 132 -2.67 -33.98 -5.71
CA GLN A 132 -3.82 -33.45 -4.99
C GLN A 132 -4.51 -34.56 -4.16
N PRO A 133 -4.54 -34.47 -2.82
CA PRO A 133 -5.17 -35.47 -1.97
C PRO A 133 -6.70 -35.39 -2.08
N ARG A 134 -7.36 -36.53 -1.97
CA ARG A 134 -8.82 -36.64 -2.17
C ARG A 134 -9.51 -36.76 -0.82
N ALA A 135 -10.16 -35.69 -0.35
CA ALA A 135 -10.92 -35.71 0.91
C ALA A 135 -12.02 -36.79 0.94
N ALA A 136 -12.52 -37.19 -0.23
CA ALA A 136 -13.49 -38.28 -0.35
C ALA A 136 -12.98 -39.62 0.21
N THR A 137 -11.67 -39.91 0.20
CA THR A 137 -11.14 -41.18 0.71
C THR A 137 -11.24 -41.28 2.23
N LEU A 138 -10.97 -40.19 2.95
CA LEU A 138 -11.11 -40.09 4.41
C LEU A 138 -12.58 -40.10 4.87
N LEU A 139 -13.50 -39.81 3.95
CA LEU A 139 -14.95 -39.76 4.20
C LEU A 139 -15.67 -41.00 3.69
N ASP A 140 -14.94 -41.96 3.11
CA ASP A 140 -15.49 -43.21 2.63
C ASP A 140 -15.93 -44.13 3.78
N GLY A 141 -16.98 -44.92 3.54
CA GLY A 141 -17.54 -45.83 4.53
C GLY A 141 -16.58 -46.95 4.95
N GLU A 142 -15.74 -47.45 4.03
CA GLU A 142 -14.73 -48.47 4.33
C GLU A 142 -13.68 -47.90 5.30
N PHE A 143 -13.18 -46.70 4.99
CA PHE A 143 -12.22 -45.98 5.82
C PHE A 143 -12.79 -45.67 7.21
N ALA A 144 -14.03 -45.15 7.28
CA ALA A 144 -14.69 -44.84 8.54
C ALA A 144 -14.86 -46.08 9.42
N ARG A 145 -15.17 -47.24 8.82
CA ARG A 145 -15.26 -48.51 9.53
C ARG A 145 -13.91 -48.98 10.06
N GLU A 146 -12.86 -48.98 9.24
CA GLU A 146 -11.49 -49.33 9.70
C GLU A 146 -11.01 -48.41 10.82
N PHE A 147 -11.29 -47.11 10.70
CA PHE A 147 -10.96 -46.11 11.72
C PHE A 147 -11.73 -46.34 13.03
N ALA A 148 -13.03 -46.64 12.95
CA ALA A 148 -13.85 -46.93 14.12
C ALA A 148 -13.42 -48.23 14.84
N LEU A 149 -13.04 -49.26 14.08
CA LEU A 149 -12.48 -50.51 14.62
C LEU A 149 -11.15 -50.25 15.33
N ALA A 150 -10.27 -49.45 14.75
CA ALA A 150 -9.00 -49.08 15.38
C ALA A 150 -9.18 -48.27 16.68
N LEU A 151 -10.24 -47.46 16.78
CA LEU A 151 -10.60 -46.74 18.01
C LEU A 151 -11.22 -47.63 19.09
N ASN A 152 -11.93 -48.70 18.71
CA ASN A 152 -12.68 -49.58 19.62
C ASN A 152 -12.44 -51.07 19.28
N PRO A 153 -11.26 -51.63 19.57
CA PRO A 153 -10.91 -53.01 19.20
C PRO A 153 -11.70 -54.11 19.94
N ALA A 154 -12.52 -53.75 20.94
CA ALA A 154 -13.29 -54.70 21.76
C ALA A 154 -14.73 -54.98 21.25
N ALA A 155 -15.12 -54.48 20.07
CA ALA A 155 -16.50 -54.54 19.58
C ALA A 155 -16.81 -55.71 18.62
N ASP A 156 -15.84 -56.57 18.28
CA ASP A 156 -15.93 -57.52 17.15
C ASP A 156 -16.42 -58.94 17.48
N ASP A 157 -16.91 -59.23 18.69
CA ASP A 157 -17.50 -60.54 19.03
C ASP A 157 -19.02 -60.62 18.79
N VAL A 158 -19.55 -60.17 17.64
CA VAL A 158 -20.89 -60.58 17.17
C VAL A 158 -20.99 -60.55 15.62
N PRO A 159 -21.40 -61.65 14.93
CA PRO A 159 -21.56 -61.66 13.47
C PRO A 159 -22.87 -61.01 13.00
N PRO A 160 -22.97 -60.57 11.72
CA PRO A 160 -24.09 -59.77 11.25
C PRO A 160 -25.28 -60.66 10.83
N ALA A 161 -26.44 -60.45 11.44
CA ALA A 161 -27.70 -61.03 10.99
C ALA A 161 -28.74 -59.94 10.71
N HIS A 162 -29.57 -60.25 9.72
CA HIS A 162 -30.59 -59.44 9.09
C HIS A 162 -31.66 -58.81 10.01
N ALA A 163 -32.26 -57.76 9.44
CA ALA A 163 -33.69 -57.40 9.47
C ALA A 163 -34.24 -56.61 10.67
N VAL A 164 -34.89 -55.49 10.28
CA VAL A 164 -36.28 -55.07 10.61
C VAL A 164 -36.65 -54.96 12.08
N GLY A 165 -37.19 -53.79 12.42
CA GLY A 165 -37.44 -53.39 13.79
C GLY A 165 -38.47 -54.24 14.53
N THR A 166 -38.44 -54.13 15.86
CA THR A 166 -39.61 -54.10 16.74
C THR A 166 -39.15 -53.62 18.11
N VAL A 167 -40.06 -52.92 18.76
CA VAL A 167 -40.04 -52.30 20.08
C VAL A 167 -39.95 -53.33 21.22
N CYS A 168 -39.51 -52.82 22.39
CA CYS A 168 -39.83 -53.24 23.78
C CYS A 168 -38.80 -54.04 24.60
N GLN A 169 -38.38 -53.36 25.69
CA GLN A 169 -38.33 -53.79 27.09
C GLN A 169 -37.59 -55.10 27.47
N THR A 170 -36.53 -54.98 28.28
CA THR A 170 -36.48 -55.36 29.72
C THR A 170 -35.03 -55.42 30.26
N HIS A 171 -34.91 -55.39 31.60
CA HIS A 171 -33.75 -55.47 32.52
C HIS A 171 -33.07 -54.14 32.90
N SER A 172 -33.35 -53.48 34.04
CA SER A 172 -33.15 -53.84 35.47
C SER A 172 -31.68 -54.12 35.82
N ALA A 173 -31.02 -53.56 36.83
CA ALA A 173 -31.36 -52.63 37.90
C ALA A 173 -30.04 -52.13 38.53
N THR A 174 -29.94 -50.85 38.85
CA THR A 174 -29.00 -50.29 39.86
C THR A 174 -29.70 -49.08 40.49
N PRO A 175 -29.58 -48.84 41.81
CA PRO A 175 -30.41 -47.90 42.52
C PRO A 175 -30.08 -46.46 42.08
N ARG A 176 -31.05 -45.80 41.44
CA ARG A 176 -30.95 -44.37 41.09
C ARG A 176 -31.65 -43.57 42.19
N LEU A 177 -30.91 -42.64 42.80
CA LEU A 177 -31.51 -41.52 43.50
C LEU A 177 -32.41 -40.73 42.52
N PRO A 178 -33.54 -40.16 42.98
CA PRO A 178 -34.57 -39.63 42.08
C PRO A 178 -34.11 -38.33 41.42
N LEU A 179 -33.81 -38.39 40.13
CA LEU A 179 -33.78 -37.24 39.23
C LEU A 179 -35.13 -36.52 39.31
N ASN A 180 -35.13 -35.22 39.60
CA ASN A 180 -36.34 -34.41 39.64
C ASN A 180 -36.78 -34.06 38.20
N ARG A 181 -37.26 -35.08 37.46
CA ARG A 181 -37.59 -35.04 36.02
C ARG A 181 -38.46 -33.84 35.63
N ARG A 182 -39.43 -33.48 36.47
CA ARG A 182 -40.34 -32.35 36.24
C ARG A 182 -39.61 -31.02 36.02
N ARG A 183 -38.51 -30.77 36.75
CA ARG A 183 -37.75 -29.52 36.64
C ARG A 183 -36.91 -29.48 35.35
N VAL A 184 -36.36 -30.61 34.94
CA VAL A 184 -35.63 -30.74 33.68
C VAL A 184 -36.59 -30.58 32.49
N ASP A 185 -37.77 -31.19 32.56
CA ASP A 185 -38.80 -31.08 31.52
C ASP A 185 -39.31 -29.63 31.37
N GLU A 186 -39.48 -28.89 32.48
CA GLU A 186 -39.81 -27.45 32.46
C GLU A 186 -38.72 -26.59 31.79
N LEU A 187 -37.44 -26.86 32.07
CA LEU A 187 -36.31 -26.12 31.48
C LEU A 187 -36.15 -26.44 29.99
N VAL A 188 -36.38 -27.69 29.59
CA VAL A 188 -36.39 -28.13 28.19
C VAL A 188 -37.53 -27.45 27.41
N ALA A 189 -38.74 -27.40 27.97
CA ALA A 189 -39.86 -26.70 27.34
C ALA A 189 -39.59 -25.20 27.16
N ARG A 190 -38.93 -24.55 28.13
CA ARG A 190 -38.52 -23.14 28.02
C ARG A 190 -37.43 -22.94 26.96
N ARG A 191 -36.45 -23.84 26.88
CA ARG A 191 -35.43 -23.82 25.81
C ARG A 191 -36.08 -23.91 24.44
N ASP A 192 -37.00 -24.85 24.26
CA ASP A 192 -37.66 -25.08 22.96
C ASP A 192 -38.51 -23.87 22.54
N ALA A 193 -39.16 -23.20 23.49
CA ALA A 193 -39.87 -21.94 23.23
C ALA A 193 -38.92 -20.81 22.78
N VAL A 194 -37.75 -20.66 23.42
CA VAL A 194 -36.73 -19.66 23.03
C VAL A 194 -36.13 -19.99 21.66
N VAL A 195 -35.88 -21.27 21.36
CA VAL A 195 -35.44 -21.73 20.02
C VAL A 195 -36.47 -21.34 18.96
N GLN A 196 -37.76 -21.58 19.22
CA GLN A 196 -38.83 -21.23 18.29
C GLN A 196 -38.92 -19.72 18.03
N GLN A 197 -38.72 -18.89 19.07
CA GLN A 197 -38.64 -17.43 18.92
C GLN A 197 -37.43 -16.99 18.09
N ILE A 198 -36.26 -17.62 18.28
CA ILE A 198 -35.06 -17.37 17.46
C ILE A 198 -35.33 -17.72 16.00
N GLU A 199 -35.99 -18.85 15.72
CA GLU A 199 -36.33 -19.26 14.36
C GLU A 199 -37.29 -18.28 13.68
N GLN A 200 -38.31 -17.81 14.39
CA GLN A 200 -39.26 -16.81 13.89
C GLN A 200 -38.56 -15.49 13.54
N GLU A 201 -37.74 -14.96 14.45
CA GLU A 201 -36.93 -13.74 14.22
C GLU A 201 -35.95 -13.90 13.06
N MET A 202 -35.26 -15.06 12.97
CA MET A 202 -34.36 -15.35 11.85
C MET A 202 -35.12 -15.44 10.51
N SER A 203 -36.34 -15.99 10.51
CA SER A 203 -37.16 -16.09 9.30
C SER A 203 -37.67 -14.72 8.82
N ALA A 204 -38.08 -13.83 9.74
CA ALA A 204 -38.48 -12.47 9.43
C ALA A 204 -37.30 -11.67 8.85
N ARG A 205 -36.11 -11.79 9.47
CA ARG A 205 -34.87 -11.15 8.99
C ARG A 205 -34.43 -11.64 7.62
N ARG A 206 -34.60 -12.94 7.33
CA ARG A 206 -34.30 -13.48 5.99
C ARG A 206 -35.20 -12.85 4.91
N ARG A 207 -36.48 -12.61 5.21
CA ARG A 207 -37.40 -11.94 4.28
C ARG A 207 -37.00 -10.48 4.07
N GLU A 208 -36.76 -9.73 5.14
CA GLU A 208 -36.33 -8.32 5.08
C GLU A 208 -34.99 -8.16 4.34
N SER A 209 -34.02 -9.03 4.62
CA SER A 209 -32.73 -9.04 3.90
C SER A 209 -32.89 -9.40 2.43
N SER A 210 -33.81 -10.30 2.08
CA SER A 210 -34.10 -10.66 0.70
C SER A 210 -34.74 -9.50 -0.07
N ASP A 211 -35.68 -8.78 0.56
CA ASP A 211 -36.33 -7.61 -0.03
C ASP A 211 -35.34 -6.46 -0.24
N LEU A 212 -34.48 -6.19 0.73
CA LEU A 212 -33.40 -5.21 0.60
C LEU A 212 -32.39 -5.60 -0.50
N GLN A 213 -32.06 -6.89 -0.63
CA GLN A 213 -31.16 -7.38 -1.67
C GLN A 213 -31.77 -7.21 -3.07
N LYS A 214 -33.06 -7.48 -3.22
CA LYS A 214 -33.78 -7.26 -4.48
C LYS A 214 -33.80 -5.78 -4.86
N ASN A 215 -34.15 -4.90 -3.90
CA ASN A 215 -34.17 -3.45 -4.11
C ASN A 215 -32.79 -2.88 -4.49
N LEU A 216 -31.72 -3.39 -3.87
CA LEU A 216 -30.35 -3.00 -4.22
C LEU A 216 -29.97 -3.47 -5.63
N GLY A 217 -30.37 -4.68 -6.03
CA GLY A 217 -30.16 -5.19 -7.39
C GLY A 217 -30.87 -4.34 -8.45
N ASP A 218 -32.14 -3.99 -8.20
CA ASP A 218 -32.92 -3.13 -9.09
C ASP A 218 -32.34 -1.69 -9.18
N LEU A 219 -31.80 -1.17 -8.08
CA LEU A 219 -31.10 0.12 -8.08
C LEU A 219 -29.75 0.07 -8.80
N GLU A 220 -28.99 -1.02 -8.68
CA GLU A 220 -27.71 -1.17 -9.37
C GLU A 220 -27.88 -1.28 -10.88
N THR A 221 -28.91 -1.99 -11.34
CA THR A 221 -29.24 -2.10 -12.77
C THR A 221 -29.69 -0.75 -13.33
N THR A 222 -30.60 -0.05 -12.65
CA THR A 222 -31.02 1.30 -13.07
C THR A 222 -29.87 2.31 -13.07
N LEU A 223 -28.97 2.28 -12.07
CA LEU A 223 -27.75 3.11 -12.06
C LEU A 223 -26.84 2.81 -13.25
N ALA A 224 -26.64 1.53 -13.59
CA ALA A 224 -25.83 1.14 -14.75
C ALA A 224 -26.42 1.66 -16.07
N ASP A 225 -27.75 1.58 -16.24
CA ASP A 225 -28.44 2.09 -17.43
C ASP A 225 -28.37 3.61 -17.54
N ARG A 226 -28.56 4.34 -16.43
CA ARG A 226 -28.46 5.81 -16.41
C ARG A 226 -27.04 6.28 -16.70
N ARG A 227 -26.02 5.62 -16.15
CA ARG A 227 -24.60 5.92 -16.46
C ARG A 227 -24.28 5.70 -17.93
N ARG A 228 -24.76 4.59 -18.52
CA ARG A 228 -24.57 4.33 -19.96
C ARG A 228 -25.23 5.40 -20.84
N LYS A 229 -26.43 5.87 -20.47
CA LYS A 229 -27.11 6.98 -21.18
C LYS A 229 -26.34 8.30 -21.03
N ALA A 230 -25.78 8.58 -19.86
CA ALA A 230 -24.96 9.77 -19.63
C ALA A 230 -23.68 9.76 -20.51
N GLU A 231 -22.98 8.62 -20.59
CA GLU A 231 -21.83 8.45 -21.48
C GLU A 231 -22.19 8.70 -22.97
N GLN A 232 -23.33 8.16 -23.42
CA GLN A 232 -23.81 8.37 -24.79
C GLN A 232 -24.11 9.84 -25.11
N LEU A 233 -24.74 10.56 -24.18
CA LEU A 233 -25.00 12.00 -24.35
C LEU A 233 -23.72 12.82 -24.30
N GLN A 234 -22.75 12.43 -23.47
CA GLN A 234 -21.46 13.12 -23.37
C GLN A 234 -20.65 13.00 -24.68
N VAL A 235 -20.71 11.85 -25.36
CA VAL A 235 -20.13 11.69 -26.70
C VAL A 235 -20.83 12.59 -27.71
N LYS A 236 -22.17 12.67 -27.69
CA LYS A 236 -22.94 13.57 -28.57
C LYS A 236 -22.60 15.05 -28.30
N LEU A 237 -22.44 15.44 -27.03
CA LEU A 237 -22.06 16.79 -26.65
C LEU A 237 -20.68 17.17 -27.21
N ARG A 238 -19.68 16.27 -27.09
CA ARG A 238 -18.35 16.50 -27.69
C ARG A 238 -18.41 16.66 -29.20
N ALA A 239 -19.26 15.88 -29.88
CA ALA A 239 -19.46 16.01 -31.31
C ALA A 239 -20.11 17.36 -31.68
N ALA A 240 -21.09 17.83 -30.89
CA ALA A 240 -21.70 19.14 -31.07
C ALA A 240 -20.69 20.29 -30.81
N ASP A 241 -19.85 20.18 -29.79
CA ASP A 241 -18.77 21.14 -29.50
C ASP A 241 -17.75 21.19 -30.65
N ALA A 242 -17.39 20.05 -31.23
CA ALA A 242 -16.49 19.98 -32.38
C ALA A 242 -17.11 20.65 -33.64
N LYS A 243 -18.39 20.38 -33.93
CA LYS A 243 -19.12 21.05 -35.02
C LYS A 243 -19.16 22.57 -34.82
N LEU A 244 -19.41 23.02 -33.59
CA LEU A 244 -19.47 24.43 -33.25
C LEU A 244 -18.10 25.10 -33.45
N ALA A 245 -17.01 24.45 -32.99
CA ALA A 245 -15.65 24.93 -33.22
C ALA A 245 -15.32 25.05 -34.71
N GLU A 246 -15.71 24.08 -35.55
CA GLU A 246 -15.53 24.13 -37.01
C GLU A 246 -16.30 25.31 -37.65
N ILE A 247 -17.51 25.59 -37.17
CA ILE A 247 -18.30 26.74 -37.66
C ILE A 247 -17.67 28.05 -37.20
N GLU A 248 -17.16 28.12 -35.97
CA GLU A 248 -16.49 29.31 -35.43
C GLU A 248 -15.18 29.62 -36.15
N THR A 249 -14.37 28.61 -36.50
CA THR A 249 -13.15 28.84 -37.29
C THR A 249 -13.49 29.38 -38.68
N ARG A 250 -14.54 28.87 -39.33
CA ARG A 250 -15.03 29.43 -40.61
C ARG A 250 -15.52 30.88 -40.47
N LEU A 251 -16.26 31.21 -39.41
CA LEU A 251 -16.70 32.59 -39.15
C LEU A 251 -15.53 33.53 -38.86
N ARG A 252 -14.48 33.07 -38.16
CA ARG A 252 -13.23 33.83 -37.96
C ARG A 252 -12.53 34.09 -39.29
N TYR A 253 -12.50 33.12 -40.20
CA TYR A 253 -11.92 33.31 -41.53
C TYR A 253 -12.67 34.40 -42.31
N TYR A 254 -14.01 34.38 -42.33
CA TYR A 254 -14.79 35.45 -42.96
C TYR A 254 -14.54 36.82 -42.31
N SER A 255 -14.38 36.88 -40.98
CA SER A 255 -14.07 38.10 -40.22
C SER A 255 -12.68 38.68 -40.57
N LEU A 256 -11.64 37.83 -40.57
CA LEU A 256 -10.28 38.21 -40.95
C LEU A 256 -10.23 38.69 -42.41
N GLU A 257 -10.93 38.03 -43.32
CA GLU A 257 -11.01 38.45 -44.73
C GLU A 257 -11.77 39.79 -44.89
N SER A 258 -12.73 40.13 -44.01
CA SER A 258 -13.32 41.49 -44.00
C SER A 258 -12.38 42.54 -43.41
N ALA A 259 -11.64 42.21 -42.35
CA ALA A 259 -10.71 43.13 -41.70
C ALA A 259 -9.51 43.48 -42.61
N VAL A 260 -9.05 42.53 -43.42
CA VAL A 260 -8.02 42.78 -44.44
C VAL A 260 -8.53 43.69 -45.58
N ARG A 261 -9.85 43.70 -45.86
CA ARG A 261 -10.45 44.53 -46.92
C ARG A 261 -10.87 45.93 -46.47
N ARG A 262 -11.10 46.15 -45.17
CA ARG A 262 -11.35 47.48 -44.60
C ARG A 262 -10.25 47.76 -43.59
N GLY A 263 -9.16 48.37 -44.03
CA GLY A 263 -8.25 49.00 -43.09
C GLY A 263 -9.02 50.05 -42.28
N PRO A 264 -9.00 50.02 -40.93
CA PRO A 264 -9.56 51.11 -40.16
C PRO A 264 -8.65 52.33 -40.34
N GLU A 265 -9.24 53.49 -40.65
CA GLU A 265 -8.56 54.78 -40.54
C GLU A 265 -8.28 55.02 -39.05
N ILE A 266 -7.10 54.62 -38.61
CA ILE A 266 -6.61 54.86 -37.26
C ILE A 266 -5.82 56.17 -37.30
N ASP A 267 -6.22 57.14 -36.48
CA ASP A 267 -5.43 58.36 -36.27
C ASP A 267 -4.12 58.01 -35.57
N ALA A 268 -3.03 58.00 -36.34
CA ALA A 268 -1.70 57.60 -35.88
C ALA A 268 -1.18 58.48 -34.73
N GLU A 269 -1.62 59.73 -34.66
CA GLU A 269 -1.20 60.66 -33.61
C GLU A 269 -1.88 60.33 -32.28
N GLN A 270 -3.20 60.06 -32.31
CA GLN A 270 -3.96 59.66 -31.14
C GLN A 270 -3.45 58.35 -30.52
N HIS A 271 -3.09 57.37 -31.37
CA HIS A 271 -2.53 56.09 -30.93
C HIS A 271 -1.13 56.21 -30.30
N ARG A 272 -0.30 57.14 -30.80
CA ARG A 272 1.01 57.42 -30.20
C ARG A 272 0.86 58.01 -28.81
N ILE A 273 -0.06 58.97 -28.63
CA ILE A 273 -0.37 59.59 -27.34
C ILE A 273 -0.88 58.56 -26.32
N ASP A 274 -1.75 57.63 -26.74
CA ASP A 274 -2.27 56.58 -25.88
C ASP A 274 -1.18 55.58 -25.44
N LEU A 275 -0.23 55.25 -26.33
CA LEU A 275 0.91 54.38 -26.00
C LEU A 275 1.87 55.06 -25.02
N GLU A 276 2.20 56.34 -25.22
CA GLU A 276 3.05 57.11 -24.29
C GLU A 276 2.41 57.21 -22.90
N ARG A 277 1.09 57.41 -22.84
CA ARG A 277 0.34 57.42 -21.58
C ARG A 277 0.37 56.06 -20.88
N LEU A 278 0.15 54.97 -21.61
CA LEU A 278 0.21 53.61 -21.06
C LEU A 278 1.61 53.26 -20.57
N ASP A 279 2.66 53.66 -21.30
CA ASP A 279 4.05 53.46 -20.90
C ASP A 279 4.40 54.23 -19.62
N ALA A 280 3.88 55.45 -19.46
CA ALA A 280 4.01 56.21 -18.22
C ALA A 280 3.26 55.56 -17.04
N GLU A 281 2.06 55.02 -17.26
CA GLU A 281 1.28 54.29 -16.23
C GLU A 281 1.96 52.97 -15.82
N ILE A 282 2.49 52.21 -16.78
CA ILE A 282 3.28 50.99 -16.54
C ILE A 282 4.55 51.31 -15.77
N GLY A 283 5.26 52.38 -16.14
CA GLY A 283 6.47 52.84 -15.44
C GLY A 283 6.20 53.16 -13.97
N ARG A 284 5.12 53.91 -13.68
CA ARG A 284 4.68 54.19 -12.30
C ARG A 284 4.34 52.92 -11.53
N CYS A 285 3.60 51.99 -12.14
CA CYS A 285 3.22 50.73 -11.50
C CYS A 285 4.44 49.87 -11.14
N ARG A 286 5.42 49.76 -12.05
CA ARG A 286 6.69 49.04 -11.81
C ARG A 286 7.51 49.67 -10.69
N GLN A 287 7.56 51.01 -10.63
CA GLN A 287 8.29 51.72 -9.58
C GLN A 287 7.67 51.44 -8.20
N THR A 288 6.35 51.56 -8.07
CA THR A 288 5.64 51.27 -6.83
C THR A 288 5.77 49.80 -6.40
N LEU A 289 5.77 48.85 -7.34
CA LEU A 289 6.03 47.44 -7.04
C LEU A 289 7.45 47.23 -6.49
N SER A 290 8.45 47.88 -7.08
CA SER A 290 9.83 47.82 -6.59
C SER A 290 9.96 48.38 -5.17
N ASP A 291 9.29 49.51 -4.89
CA ASP A 291 9.26 50.11 -3.56
C ASP A 291 8.61 49.17 -2.54
N LEU A 292 7.47 48.54 -2.87
CA LEU A 292 6.79 47.56 -2.02
C LEU A 292 7.63 46.29 -1.78
N GLN A 293 8.37 45.81 -2.79
CA GLN A 293 9.28 44.68 -2.66
C GLN A 293 10.47 45.01 -1.75
N SER A 294 11.01 46.22 -1.84
CA SER A 294 12.09 46.68 -0.95
C SER A 294 11.62 46.77 0.51
N ARG A 295 10.38 47.23 0.74
CA ARG A 295 9.77 47.29 2.06
C ARG A 295 9.52 45.88 2.61
N GLU A 296 9.02 44.96 1.79
CA GLU A 296 8.81 43.58 2.19
C GLU A 296 10.13 42.86 2.54
N ALA A 297 11.20 43.08 1.76
CA ALA A 297 12.52 42.54 2.08
C ALA A 297 13.05 43.05 3.43
N THR A 298 12.75 44.31 3.76
CA THR A 298 13.08 44.92 5.05
C THR A 298 12.28 44.27 6.18
N VAL A 299 10.95 44.15 6.03
CA VAL A 299 10.06 43.51 7.01
C VAL A 299 10.44 42.04 7.22
N ARG A 300 10.79 41.29 6.17
CA ARG A 300 11.26 39.89 6.29
C ARG A 300 12.58 39.77 7.05
N ARG A 301 13.50 40.72 6.88
CA ARG A 301 14.74 40.78 7.65
C ARG A 301 14.44 41.02 9.13
N GLU A 302 13.61 42.03 9.43
CA GLU A 302 13.18 42.32 10.81
C GLU A 302 12.43 41.13 11.43
N LEU A 303 11.66 40.38 10.65
CA LEU A 303 10.94 39.18 11.13
C LEU A 303 11.88 37.99 11.40
N ALA A 304 12.97 37.87 10.64
CA ALA A 304 13.98 36.84 10.81
C ALA A 304 14.83 37.07 12.07
N GLU A 305 15.00 38.33 12.49
CA GLU A 305 15.70 38.71 13.72
C GLU A 305 14.91 38.38 15.01
N VAL A 306 13.62 38.02 14.92
CA VAL A 306 12.67 37.94 16.07
C VAL A 306 12.10 36.51 16.32
N GLN A 307 12.87 35.41 16.17
CA GLN A 307 12.39 34.02 16.47
C GLN A 307 12.62 33.59 17.95
N PRO A 308 11.89 32.58 18.50
CA PRO A 308 10.49 32.60 18.94
C PRO A 308 10.33 32.28 20.46
N ASP A 309 9.41 32.94 21.15
CA ASP A 309 8.53 32.34 22.17
C ASP A 309 7.34 33.29 22.41
N GLY A 310 6.19 32.72 22.78
CA GLY A 310 4.87 33.26 22.46
C GLY A 310 4.30 34.37 23.36
N THR A 311 3.18 34.91 22.86
CA THR A 311 2.07 35.64 23.51
C THR A 311 2.10 37.18 23.59
N ALA A 312 1.03 37.74 22.98
CA ALA A 312 0.12 38.82 23.38
C ALA A 312 0.46 40.32 23.33
N ASP A 313 -0.63 41.04 23.02
CA ASP A 313 -0.87 42.46 22.75
C ASP A 313 -0.52 43.47 23.86
N SER A 314 -0.38 44.72 23.40
CA SER A 314 -0.35 46.02 24.13
C SER A 314 1.01 46.69 24.21
N ALA A 315 1.49 47.23 23.09
CA ALA A 315 2.73 48.03 23.01
C ALA A 315 2.79 49.23 23.98
N SER A 316 1.64 49.83 24.33
CA SER A 316 1.60 50.98 25.25
C SER A 316 1.69 50.58 26.73
N VAL A 317 1.12 49.44 27.12
CA VAL A 317 1.15 48.94 28.50
C VAL A 317 2.55 48.40 28.85
N LEU A 318 3.29 47.88 27.85
CA LEU A 318 4.66 47.38 28.03
C LEU A 318 5.68 48.50 28.29
N ALA A 319 5.51 49.67 27.67
CA ALA A 319 6.36 50.84 27.95
C ALA A 319 6.25 51.29 29.42
N ASP A 320 5.03 51.29 29.97
CA ASP A 320 4.78 51.62 31.38
C ASP A 320 5.35 50.54 32.31
N GLN A 321 5.25 49.27 31.94
CA GLN A 321 5.86 48.17 32.70
C GLN A 321 7.39 48.23 32.69
N ARG A 322 8.02 48.56 31.57
CA ARG A 322 9.48 48.77 31.45
C ARG A 322 9.95 49.93 32.31
N ALA A 323 9.21 51.04 32.32
CA ALA A 323 9.47 52.18 33.19
C ALA A 323 9.36 51.79 34.68
N THR A 324 8.36 50.98 35.02
CA THR A 324 8.13 50.48 36.39
C THR A 324 9.25 49.52 36.84
N VAL A 325 9.72 48.61 35.97
CA VAL A 325 10.88 47.75 36.22
C VAL A 325 12.14 48.58 36.47
N GLY A 326 12.38 49.64 35.66
CA GLY A 326 13.51 50.54 35.86
C GLY A 326 13.46 51.33 37.18
N VAL A 327 12.27 51.62 37.70
CA VAL A 327 12.11 52.21 39.04
C VAL A 327 12.45 51.20 40.14
N PHE A 328 12.00 49.95 40.02
CA PHE A 328 12.34 48.89 40.97
C PHE A 328 13.82 48.49 40.94
N GLU A 329 14.48 48.54 39.78
CA GLU A 329 15.94 48.33 39.66
C GLU A 329 16.70 49.34 40.51
N ARG A 330 16.37 50.63 40.39
CA ARG A 330 17.00 51.70 41.20
C ARG A 330 16.75 51.51 42.69
N LEU A 331 15.51 51.20 43.09
CA LEU A 331 15.18 50.95 44.50
C LEU A 331 15.92 49.74 45.08
N LEU A 332 16.16 48.70 44.28
CA LEU A 332 16.95 47.54 44.70
C LEU A 332 18.44 47.85 44.76
N ASP A 333 18.98 48.68 43.87
CA ASP A 333 20.36 49.12 43.93
C ASP A 333 20.61 50.03 45.16
N ASP A 334 19.64 50.89 45.50
CA ASP A 334 19.65 51.68 46.73
C ASP A 334 19.58 50.76 47.97
N LEU A 335 18.70 49.75 47.97
CA LEU A 335 18.60 48.75 49.05
C LEU A 335 19.92 47.97 49.22
N ASP A 336 20.55 47.56 48.12
CA ASP A 336 21.83 46.87 48.14
C ASP A 336 22.97 47.76 48.64
N ALA A 337 22.95 49.04 48.28
CA ALA A 337 23.89 50.03 48.78
C ALA A 337 23.75 50.19 50.31
N GLU A 338 22.52 50.26 50.82
CA GLU A 338 22.23 50.35 52.26
C GLU A 338 22.60 49.06 53.01
N VAL A 339 22.26 47.89 52.47
CA VAL A 339 22.67 46.58 53.02
C VAL A 339 24.20 46.48 53.04
N SER A 340 24.89 46.95 52.00
CA SER A 340 26.36 46.99 51.95
C SER A 340 26.97 48.02 52.91
N GLN A 341 26.26 49.10 53.23
CA GLN A 341 26.67 50.04 54.28
C GLN A 341 26.52 49.43 55.69
N LEU A 342 25.44 48.67 55.94
CA LEU A 342 25.25 47.91 57.18
C LEU A 342 26.31 46.83 57.41
N ALA A 343 26.90 46.27 56.34
CA ALA A 343 28.07 45.39 56.44
C ALA A 343 29.33 46.14 56.90
N ARG A 344 29.46 47.42 56.54
CA ARG A 344 30.65 48.26 56.77
C ARG A 344 30.62 49.02 58.10
N SER A 345 29.46 49.20 58.74
CA SER A 345 29.32 49.82 60.06
C SER A 345 29.74 48.88 61.20
N HIS A 346 31.03 48.53 61.26
CA HIS A 346 31.64 47.86 62.40
C HIS A 346 32.02 48.89 63.48
N GLU A 347 31.12 49.13 64.45
CA GLU A 347 31.52 49.69 65.74
C GLU A 347 31.82 48.54 66.73
N PRO A 348 33.03 48.49 67.33
CA PRO A 348 33.38 47.45 68.30
C PRO A 348 32.61 47.67 69.61
N GLY A 349 31.51 46.95 69.82
CA GLY A 349 30.81 46.90 71.12
C GLY A 349 29.28 46.71 71.09
N ARG A 350 28.60 46.86 69.95
CA ARG A 350 27.16 46.56 69.80
C ARG A 350 26.87 46.01 68.40
N CYS A 351 26.96 44.70 68.25
CA CYS A 351 26.81 44.02 66.96
C CYS A 351 25.33 43.85 66.59
N VAL A 352 24.64 44.94 66.27
CA VAL A 352 23.27 44.89 65.71
C VAL A 352 23.30 44.85 64.18
N GLY A 353 24.32 45.45 63.55
CA GLY A 353 24.44 45.54 62.08
C GLY A 353 24.72 44.21 61.37
N CYS A 354 25.53 43.32 61.95
CA CYS A 354 25.91 42.06 61.30
C CYS A 354 24.74 41.06 61.19
N ASP A 355 23.89 40.96 62.21
CA ASP A 355 22.72 40.08 62.19
C ASP A 355 21.65 40.57 61.20
N SER A 356 21.46 41.88 61.10
CA SER A 356 20.55 42.50 60.12
C SER A 356 21.05 42.34 58.69
N HIS A 357 22.36 42.51 58.44
CA HIS A 357 22.97 42.27 57.14
C HIS A 357 22.82 40.81 56.69
N ALA A 358 23.11 39.85 57.57
CA ALA A 358 22.99 38.42 57.28
C ALA A 358 21.56 37.98 56.93
N ARG A 359 20.55 38.68 57.46
CA ARG A 359 19.13 38.42 57.16
C ARG A 359 18.63 39.14 55.90
N LEU A 360 19.10 40.36 55.63
CA LEU A 360 18.61 41.19 54.53
C LEU A 360 19.29 40.89 53.19
N SER A 361 20.55 40.47 53.18
CA SER A 361 21.29 40.15 51.96
C SER A 361 20.63 39.04 51.11
N PRO A 362 20.18 37.90 51.67
CA PRO A 362 19.46 36.88 50.89
C PRO A 362 18.12 37.38 50.34
N VAL A 363 17.44 38.28 51.06
CA VAL A 363 16.15 38.86 50.64
C VAL A 363 16.35 39.82 49.47
N ALA A 364 17.34 40.70 49.54
CA ALA A 364 17.68 41.61 48.44
C ALA A 364 18.13 40.84 47.18
N GLN A 365 18.94 39.78 47.36
CA GLN A 365 19.35 38.90 46.26
C GLN A 365 18.15 38.17 45.62
N MET A 366 17.20 37.68 46.42
CA MET A 366 15.98 37.07 45.92
C MET A 366 15.12 38.08 45.15
N LEU A 367 14.93 39.30 45.67
CA LEU A 367 14.16 40.34 44.99
C LEU A 367 14.80 40.74 43.65
N ARG A 368 16.13 40.83 43.56
CA ARG A 368 16.83 41.07 42.30
C ARG A 368 16.65 39.92 41.30
N GLN A 369 16.69 38.66 41.75
CA GLN A 369 16.41 37.51 40.88
C GLN A 369 14.99 37.54 40.33
N GLN A 370 13.99 37.88 41.17
CA GLN A 370 12.60 38.03 40.72
C GLN A 370 12.44 39.18 39.73
N LEU A 371 13.15 40.30 39.95
CA LEU A 371 13.10 41.44 39.05
C LEU A 371 13.77 41.15 37.69
N TYR A 372 14.89 40.41 37.66
CA TYR A 372 15.48 39.95 36.39
C TYR A 372 14.59 38.96 35.65
N ALA A 373 13.87 38.09 36.35
CA ALA A 373 12.87 37.23 35.74
C ALA A 373 11.71 38.05 35.12
N LEU A 374 11.22 39.07 35.83
CA LEU A 374 10.20 39.99 35.32
C LEU A 374 10.70 40.80 34.10
N CYS A 375 11.94 41.29 34.14
CA CYS A 375 12.58 41.99 33.03
C CYS A 375 12.69 41.10 31.79
N GLY A 376 13.02 39.81 31.98
CA GLY A 376 12.98 38.80 30.93
C GLY A 376 11.58 38.64 30.31
N GLN A 377 10.54 38.52 31.15
CA GLN A 377 9.15 38.40 30.70
C GLN A 377 8.65 39.61 29.90
N VAL A 378 8.96 40.84 30.35
CA VAL A 378 8.61 42.07 29.62
C VAL A 378 9.32 42.14 28.27
N THR A 379 10.59 41.72 28.21
CA THR A 379 11.37 41.68 26.95
C THR A 379 10.80 40.64 25.97
N GLU A 380 10.32 39.50 26.47
CA GLU A 380 9.64 38.46 25.68
C GLU A 380 8.33 39.02 25.07
N GLN A 381 7.56 39.75 25.87
CA GLN A 381 6.30 40.39 25.43
C GLN A 381 6.54 41.52 24.42
N GLU A 382 7.59 42.34 24.57
CA GLU A 382 7.93 43.36 23.57
C GLU A 382 8.29 42.74 22.21
N ARG A 383 9.04 41.62 22.23
CA ARG A 383 9.38 40.85 21.01
C ARG A 383 8.13 40.25 20.36
N SER A 384 7.19 39.74 21.15
CA SER A 384 5.95 39.14 20.64
C SER A 384 5.06 40.17 19.93
N VAL A 385 4.89 41.37 20.52
CA VAL A 385 4.11 42.48 19.93
C VAL A 385 4.77 43.00 18.65
N ARG A 386 6.09 43.21 18.66
CA ARG A 386 6.82 43.67 17.46
C ARG A 386 6.68 42.66 16.31
N ARG A 387 6.72 41.37 16.62
CA ARG A 387 6.52 40.30 15.64
C ARG A 387 5.11 40.32 15.04
N PHE A 388 4.08 40.55 15.85
CA PHE A 388 2.70 40.66 15.36
C PHE A 388 2.54 41.83 14.38
N GLN A 389 3.11 42.99 14.70
CA GLN A 389 3.10 44.17 13.82
C GLN A 389 3.77 43.89 12.47
N LEU A 390 4.94 43.25 12.49
CA LEU A 390 5.68 42.89 11.27
C LEU A 390 4.94 41.86 10.41
N HIS A 391 4.25 40.89 11.04
CA HIS A 391 3.39 39.95 10.30
C HIS A 391 2.19 40.65 9.66
N ALA A 392 1.54 41.57 10.37
CA ALA A 392 0.43 42.35 9.82
C ALA A 392 0.88 43.22 8.64
N GLU A 393 2.02 43.90 8.77
CA GLU A 393 2.63 44.70 7.70
C GLU A 393 3.01 43.82 6.50
N SER A 394 3.65 42.67 6.71
CA SER A 394 3.97 41.73 5.64
C SER A 394 2.72 41.28 4.87
N ARG A 395 1.61 40.98 5.57
CA ARG A 395 0.35 40.61 4.91
C ARG A 395 -0.23 41.76 4.07
N GLN A 396 -0.18 42.99 4.57
CA GLN A 396 -0.64 44.18 3.83
C GLN A 396 0.21 44.42 2.58
N LEU A 397 1.53 44.30 2.69
CA LEU A 397 2.46 44.44 1.56
C LEU A 397 2.20 43.38 0.49
N SER A 398 2.03 42.12 0.87
CA SER A 398 1.74 41.04 -0.10
C SER A 398 0.39 41.25 -0.80
N ARG A 399 -0.64 41.76 -0.12
CA ARG A 399 -1.92 42.12 -0.75
C ARG A 399 -1.74 43.26 -1.77
N ALA A 400 -1.08 44.35 -1.36
CA ALA A 400 -0.82 45.49 -2.24
C ALA A 400 0.04 45.10 -3.46
N GLN A 401 1.02 44.22 -3.30
CA GLN A 401 1.84 43.70 -4.42
C GLN A 401 1.00 42.89 -5.41
N ASN A 402 0.10 42.03 -4.93
CA ASN A 402 -0.77 41.24 -5.79
C ASN A 402 -1.73 42.13 -6.59
N ASP A 403 -2.38 43.09 -5.91
CA ASP A 403 -3.31 44.02 -6.55
C ASP A 403 -2.61 44.88 -7.61
N LEU A 404 -1.39 45.36 -7.34
CA LEU A 404 -0.61 46.14 -8.33
C LEU A 404 -0.09 45.28 -9.48
N SER A 405 0.24 44.00 -9.23
CA SER A 405 0.68 43.07 -10.27
C SER A 405 -0.45 42.76 -11.25
N GLU A 406 -1.67 42.56 -10.75
CA GLU A 406 -2.86 42.37 -11.59
C GLU A 406 -3.15 43.64 -12.43
N GLN A 407 -3.02 44.82 -11.83
CA GLN A 407 -3.14 46.09 -12.57
C GLN A 407 -2.06 46.24 -13.64
N LEU A 408 -0.82 45.84 -13.36
CA LEU A 408 0.28 45.85 -14.32
C LEU A 408 0.01 44.92 -15.51
N GLU A 409 -0.49 43.71 -15.26
CA GLU A 409 -0.89 42.77 -16.31
C GLU A 409 -1.97 43.37 -17.22
N HIS A 410 -2.99 43.99 -16.64
CA HIS A 410 -4.05 44.64 -17.42
C HIS A 410 -3.52 45.83 -18.25
N LEU A 411 -2.60 46.64 -17.72
CA LEU A 411 -1.95 47.72 -18.47
C LEU A 411 -1.08 47.18 -19.62
N LEU A 412 -0.33 46.09 -19.40
CA LEU A 412 0.49 45.44 -20.41
C LEU A 412 -0.36 44.82 -21.54
N GLN A 413 -1.49 44.19 -21.20
CA GLN A 413 -2.45 43.67 -22.19
C GLN A 413 -3.05 44.79 -23.04
N ARG A 414 -3.45 45.90 -22.41
CA ARG A 414 -3.94 47.08 -23.15
C ARG A 414 -2.87 47.64 -24.08
N ARG A 415 -1.63 47.78 -23.62
CA ARG A 415 -0.50 48.20 -24.45
C ARG A 415 -0.29 47.27 -25.64
N GLN A 416 -0.28 45.95 -25.42
CA GLN A 416 -0.14 44.96 -26.50
C GLN A 416 -1.28 45.07 -27.52
N ALA A 417 -2.52 45.29 -27.09
CA ALA A 417 -3.65 45.51 -27.99
C ALA A 417 -3.47 46.78 -28.85
N HIS A 418 -3.00 47.89 -28.26
CA HIS A 418 -2.72 49.13 -29.00
C HIS A 418 -1.53 48.98 -29.97
N VAL A 419 -0.47 48.27 -29.58
CA VAL A 419 0.68 47.97 -30.47
C VAL A 419 0.26 47.06 -31.63
N HIS A 420 -0.53 46.03 -31.35
CA HIS A 420 -1.04 45.12 -32.37
C HIS A 420 -1.96 45.85 -33.36
N ALA A 421 -2.80 46.79 -32.88
CA ALA A 421 -3.61 47.65 -33.73
C ALA A 421 -2.76 48.55 -34.65
N ALA A 422 -1.64 49.11 -34.15
CA ALA A 422 -0.71 49.93 -34.93
C ALA A 422 0.13 49.11 -35.94
N GLN A 423 0.50 47.88 -35.61
CA GLN A 423 1.22 46.97 -36.51
C GLN A 423 0.36 46.51 -37.70
N LEU A 424 -0.96 46.41 -37.50
CA LEU A 424 -1.91 46.11 -38.57
C LEU A 424 -2.08 47.26 -39.57
N THR A 425 -1.74 48.50 -39.20
CA THR A 425 -1.84 49.68 -40.08
C THR A 425 -0.66 49.79 -41.05
N TYR A 426 0.51 49.24 -40.69
CA TYR A 426 1.76 49.31 -41.47
C TYR A 426 2.07 48.06 -42.32
N ARG A 427 1.07 47.21 -42.60
CA ARG A 427 1.29 46.03 -43.44
C ARG A 427 1.11 46.39 -44.93
N PRO A 428 2.11 46.20 -45.80
CA PRO A 428 1.92 46.32 -47.23
C PRO A 428 0.91 45.26 -47.69
N ILE A 429 0.09 45.62 -48.68
CA ILE A 429 -0.93 44.78 -49.32
C ILE A 429 -0.34 43.37 -49.55
N VAL A 430 -0.83 42.39 -48.78
CA VAL A 430 -0.48 40.99 -48.99
C VAL A 430 -1.15 40.57 -50.30
N MET A 431 -0.36 40.35 -51.35
CA MET A 431 -0.81 39.63 -52.53
C MET A 431 -1.18 38.21 -52.12
N LEU A 432 -2.47 37.88 -52.18
CA LEU A 432 -2.96 36.54 -51.89
C LEU A 432 -2.51 35.55 -52.98
N PRO A 433 -2.13 34.32 -52.62
CA PRO A 433 -1.68 33.31 -53.59
C PRO A 433 -2.80 32.93 -54.56
N GLN A 434 -2.43 32.66 -55.82
CA GLN A 434 -3.35 32.16 -56.85
C GLN A 434 -3.66 30.67 -56.62
N SER A 435 -4.83 30.21 -57.09
CA SER A 435 -5.22 28.80 -56.99
C SER A 435 -4.17 27.91 -57.69
N PRO A 436 -3.72 26.79 -57.09
CA PRO A 436 -2.79 25.87 -57.72
C PRO A 436 -3.38 25.32 -59.04
N ALA A 437 -2.60 25.32 -60.12
CA ALA A 437 -3.05 24.74 -61.38
C ALA A 437 -3.36 23.24 -61.19
N ALA A 438 -4.55 22.81 -61.62
CA ALA A 438 -5.07 21.44 -61.44
C ALA A 438 -4.18 20.32 -62.01
N THR A 439 -3.15 20.65 -62.78
CA THR A 439 -2.22 19.72 -63.44
C THR A 439 -0.93 19.46 -62.67
N HIS A 440 -0.72 20.09 -61.51
CA HIS A 440 0.60 20.07 -60.86
C HIS A 440 0.89 18.80 -60.02
N CYS A 441 -0.13 18.07 -59.56
CA CYS A 441 0.04 16.87 -58.75
C CYS A 441 -1.11 15.88 -58.93
N GLN A 442 -0.80 14.59 -59.06
CA GLN A 442 -1.77 13.50 -59.30
C GLN A 442 -2.01 12.60 -58.06
N CYS A 443 -1.76 13.09 -56.83
CA CYS A 443 -2.02 12.29 -55.64
C CYS A 443 -3.53 12.26 -55.29
N GLU A 444 -4.02 11.14 -54.75
CA GLU A 444 -5.45 10.90 -54.49
C GLU A 444 -6.09 11.95 -53.55
N GLY A 445 -5.30 12.59 -52.68
CA GLY A 445 -5.76 13.67 -51.79
C GLY A 445 -5.69 15.08 -52.38
N HIS A 446 -5.04 15.29 -53.53
CA HIS A 446 -4.90 16.61 -54.13
C HIS A 446 -6.23 17.14 -54.67
N ALA A 447 -7.07 16.25 -55.20
CA ALA A 447 -8.37 16.61 -55.75
C ALA A 447 -9.39 17.01 -54.67
N GLU A 448 -9.31 16.47 -53.45
CA GLU A 448 -10.10 16.95 -52.30
C GLU A 448 -9.60 18.30 -51.80
N PHE A 449 -8.28 18.45 -51.64
CA PHE A 449 -7.68 19.71 -51.23
C PHE A 449 -7.96 20.85 -52.21
N VAL A 450 -7.87 20.62 -53.52
CA VAL A 450 -8.19 21.62 -54.56
C VAL A 450 -9.69 21.91 -54.59
N ARG A 451 -10.58 20.93 -54.35
CA ARG A 451 -12.02 21.19 -54.24
C ARG A 451 -12.38 22.04 -53.00
N ASP A 452 -11.74 21.77 -51.86
CA ASP A 452 -11.93 22.55 -50.64
C ASP A 452 -11.30 23.95 -50.73
N ALA A 453 -10.13 24.06 -51.39
CA ALA A 453 -9.47 25.33 -51.68
C ALA A 453 -10.23 26.16 -52.72
N ASP A 454 -10.77 25.53 -53.76
CA ASP A 454 -11.64 26.19 -54.76
C ASP A 454 -12.95 26.64 -54.12
N ALA A 455 -13.50 25.93 -53.12
CA ALA A 455 -14.64 26.42 -52.34
C ALA A 455 -14.29 27.68 -51.50
N MET A 456 -13.05 27.79 -51.01
CA MET A 456 -12.55 29.01 -50.35
C MET A 456 -12.28 30.16 -51.33
N VAL A 457 -11.91 29.87 -52.59
CA VAL A 457 -11.59 30.88 -53.62
C VAL A 457 -12.85 31.30 -54.43
N LEU A 458 -13.83 30.43 -54.61
CA LEU A 458 -15.11 30.67 -55.32
C LEU A 458 -16.17 31.39 -54.45
N ALA A 459 -15.88 31.70 -53.20
CA ALA A 459 -16.70 32.61 -52.37
C ALA A 459 -16.69 34.07 -52.85
N ARG A 460 -16.29 34.36 -54.10
CA ARG A 460 -16.28 35.71 -54.68
C ARG A 460 -17.67 36.23 -55.05
N THR A 461 -18.68 35.38 -55.25
CA THR A 461 -20.03 35.82 -55.68
C THR A 461 -21.17 35.57 -54.68
N ASP A 462 -21.00 34.69 -53.68
CA ASP A 462 -22.09 34.32 -52.73
C ASP A 462 -21.65 34.36 -51.24
N ARG A 463 -20.60 35.14 -50.91
CA ARG A 463 -20.01 35.26 -49.56
C ARG A 463 -21.02 35.63 -48.48
N GLY A 464 -21.81 36.68 -48.71
CA GLY A 464 -22.77 37.16 -47.71
C GLY A 464 -23.81 36.09 -47.35
N ARG A 465 -24.21 35.28 -48.35
CA ARG A 465 -25.11 34.16 -48.16
C ARG A 465 -24.46 33.01 -47.38
N GLN A 466 -23.19 32.68 -47.66
CA GLN A 466 -22.46 31.64 -46.92
C GLN A 466 -22.14 32.05 -45.47
N GLU A 467 -21.79 33.32 -45.23
CA GLU A 467 -21.58 33.85 -43.90
C GLU A 467 -22.89 33.85 -43.08
N ALA A 468 -24.00 34.25 -43.70
CA ALA A 468 -25.32 34.18 -43.08
C ALA A 468 -25.71 32.73 -42.75
N LEU A 469 -25.51 31.79 -43.68
CA LEU A 469 -25.75 30.36 -43.47
C LEU A 469 -24.89 29.80 -42.32
N ALA A 470 -23.61 30.17 -42.24
CA ALA A 470 -22.72 29.76 -41.16
C ALA A 470 -23.16 30.33 -39.81
N LYS A 471 -23.66 31.56 -39.75
CA LYS A 471 -24.25 32.15 -38.54
C LYS A 471 -25.52 31.39 -38.11
N THR A 472 -26.41 31.03 -39.03
CA THR A 472 -27.59 30.23 -38.71
C THR A 472 -27.21 28.85 -38.19
N ARG A 473 -26.29 28.15 -38.86
CA ARG A 473 -25.76 26.85 -38.42
C ARG A 473 -25.07 26.92 -37.06
N ARG A 474 -24.38 28.03 -36.75
CA ARG A 474 -23.82 28.28 -35.42
C ARG A 474 -24.90 28.32 -34.36
N THR A 475 -25.98 29.09 -34.59
CA THR A 475 -27.08 29.20 -33.63
C THR A 475 -27.79 27.86 -33.41
N GLU A 476 -27.97 27.06 -34.46
CA GLU A 476 -28.55 25.71 -34.37
C GLU A 476 -27.62 24.76 -33.57
N ALA A 477 -26.31 24.78 -33.85
CA ALA A 477 -25.33 23.98 -33.12
C ALA A 477 -25.19 24.40 -31.65
N GLU A 478 -25.29 25.70 -31.34
CA GLU A 478 -25.31 26.23 -29.98
C GLU A 478 -26.56 25.76 -29.22
N GLN A 479 -27.72 25.74 -29.87
CA GLN A 479 -28.96 25.21 -29.30
C GLN A 479 -28.86 23.70 -29.05
N GLU A 480 -28.34 22.91 -30.01
CA GLU A 480 -28.11 21.47 -29.86
C GLU A 480 -27.16 21.18 -28.70
N ARG A 481 -26.03 21.90 -28.60
CA ARG A 481 -25.08 21.80 -27.48
C ARG A 481 -25.75 22.10 -26.14
N ASN A 482 -26.52 23.18 -26.05
CA ASN A 482 -27.19 23.56 -24.81
C ASN A 482 -28.23 22.52 -24.37
N GLN A 483 -29.00 21.96 -25.32
CA GLN A 483 -29.94 20.88 -25.04
C GLN A 483 -29.23 19.62 -24.54
N LEU A 484 -28.13 19.22 -25.19
CA LEU A 484 -27.34 18.06 -24.79
C LEU A 484 -26.67 18.26 -23.42
N ARG A 485 -26.17 19.45 -23.13
CA ARG A 485 -25.59 19.81 -21.82
C ARG A 485 -26.66 19.72 -20.72
N ASN A 486 -27.82 20.34 -20.92
CA ASN A 486 -28.93 20.27 -19.96
C ASN A 486 -29.41 18.83 -19.72
N ALA A 487 -29.48 18.00 -20.77
CA ALA A 487 -29.82 16.58 -20.64
C ALA A 487 -28.76 15.78 -19.87
N CYS A 488 -27.47 16.09 -20.07
CA CYS A 488 -26.38 15.51 -19.26
C CYS A 488 -26.53 15.90 -17.79
N ASP A 489 -26.76 17.17 -17.49
CA ASP A 489 -26.86 17.66 -16.11
C ASP A 489 -28.09 17.08 -15.38
N ALA A 490 -29.20 16.89 -16.09
CA ALA A 490 -30.39 16.21 -15.56
C ALA A 490 -30.09 14.75 -15.21
N LEU A 491 -29.42 14.01 -16.08
CA LEU A 491 -29.02 12.61 -15.83
C LEU A 491 -28.00 12.48 -14.70
N HIS A 492 -27.04 13.40 -14.59
CA HIS A 492 -26.10 13.40 -13.46
C HIS A 492 -26.79 13.64 -12.11
N ARG A 493 -27.80 14.53 -12.07
CA ARG A 493 -28.63 14.74 -10.87
C ARG A 493 -29.41 13.47 -10.50
N GLU A 494 -29.98 12.77 -11.49
CA GLU A 494 -30.69 11.52 -11.28
C GLU A 494 -29.75 10.39 -10.80
N ILE A 495 -28.55 10.28 -11.36
CA ILE A 495 -27.54 9.31 -10.89
C ILE A 495 -27.18 9.60 -9.43
N LYS A 496 -26.97 10.87 -9.06
CA LYS A 496 -26.65 11.26 -7.68
C LYS A 496 -27.78 10.94 -6.71
N SER A 497 -29.05 11.13 -7.10
CA SER A 497 -30.19 10.79 -6.23
C SER A 497 -30.33 9.27 -6.04
N LEU A 498 -30.12 8.48 -7.10
CA LEU A 498 -30.12 7.02 -7.05
C LEU A 498 -28.94 6.48 -6.21
N GLU A 499 -27.75 7.08 -6.31
CA GLU A 499 -26.59 6.72 -5.48
C GLU A 499 -26.83 7.00 -4.01
N SER A 500 -27.45 8.14 -3.68
CA SER A 500 -27.87 8.46 -2.31
C SER A 500 -28.83 7.39 -1.77
N ARG A 501 -29.88 7.04 -2.54
CA ARG A 501 -30.84 6.00 -2.16
C ARG A 501 -30.18 4.62 -1.97
N TRP A 502 -29.22 4.27 -2.83
CA TRP A 502 -28.43 3.03 -2.69
C TRP A 502 -27.60 3.04 -1.40
N GLN A 503 -26.99 4.18 -1.04
CA GLN A 503 -26.25 4.32 0.22
C GLN A 503 -27.15 4.16 1.45
N THR A 504 -28.36 4.73 1.43
CA THR A 504 -29.34 4.58 2.53
C THR A 504 -29.72 3.12 2.72
N LEU A 505 -30.06 2.40 1.65
CA LEU A 505 -30.41 0.98 1.73
C LEU A 505 -29.24 0.09 2.15
N GLN A 506 -28.00 0.45 1.81
CA GLN A 506 -26.80 -0.23 2.32
C GLN A 506 -26.61 0.00 3.82
N LEU A 507 -26.92 1.21 4.30
CA LEU A 507 -26.90 1.51 5.74
C LEU A 507 -27.99 0.71 6.48
N ASP A 508 -29.21 0.67 5.94
CA ASP A 508 -30.32 -0.10 6.51
C ASP A 508 -29.98 -1.59 6.60
N ARG A 509 -29.34 -2.14 5.56
CA ARG A 509 -28.82 -3.52 5.54
C ARG A 509 -27.75 -3.76 6.61
N ALA A 510 -26.85 -2.80 6.82
CA ALA A 510 -25.83 -2.90 7.87
C ALA A 510 -26.47 -2.87 9.26
N GLN A 511 -27.55 -2.09 9.44
CA GLN A 511 -28.28 -2.00 10.70
C GLN A 511 -29.12 -3.25 11.00
N THR A 512 -29.68 -3.92 9.99
CA THR A 512 -30.38 -5.21 10.17
C THR A 512 -29.45 -6.31 10.69
N ALA A 513 -28.14 -6.21 10.44
CA ALA A 513 -27.13 -7.15 10.92
C ALA A 513 -26.76 -6.94 12.41
N THR A 514 -27.00 -5.76 12.99
CA THR A 514 -26.53 -5.36 14.34
C THR A 514 -27.66 -5.10 15.33
N ARG A 515 -28.67 -5.99 15.43
CA ARG A 515 -29.75 -5.85 16.43
C ARG A 515 -29.64 -6.83 17.60
N SER A 516 -29.61 -6.26 18.81
CA SER A 516 -29.41 -6.90 20.12
C SER A 516 -30.41 -7.98 20.48
N THR A 517 -31.60 -8.00 19.87
CA THR A 517 -32.67 -8.93 20.24
C THR A 517 -32.31 -10.41 20.02
N LEU A 518 -31.56 -10.73 18.95
CA LEU A 518 -31.07 -12.10 18.75
C LEU A 518 -29.95 -12.47 19.73
N ASP A 519 -29.11 -11.51 20.11
CA ASP A 519 -28.02 -11.75 21.07
C ASP A 519 -28.58 -11.94 22.48
N GLU A 520 -29.64 -11.20 22.84
CA GLU A 520 -30.41 -11.40 24.07
C GLU A 520 -31.07 -12.79 24.12
N LEU A 521 -31.74 -13.21 23.04
CA LEU A 521 -32.34 -14.55 22.94
C LEU A 521 -31.29 -15.67 22.99
N ARG A 522 -30.14 -15.49 22.32
CA ARG A 522 -29.00 -16.44 22.38
C ARG A 522 -28.37 -16.53 23.77
N ALA A 523 -28.20 -15.39 24.44
CA ALA A 523 -27.71 -15.36 25.82
C ALA A 523 -28.69 -16.04 26.78
N THR A 524 -30.00 -15.90 26.53
CA THR A 524 -31.05 -16.57 27.31
C THR A 524 -31.02 -18.08 27.07
N LEU A 525 -30.83 -18.51 25.82
CA LEU A 525 -30.67 -19.92 25.47
C LEU A 525 -29.42 -20.54 26.13
N GLN A 526 -28.28 -19.84 26.12
CA GLN A 526 -27.06 -20.29 26.80
C GLN A 526 -27.26 -20.43 28.32
N ARG A 527 -27.97 -19.49 28.96
CA ARG A 527 -28.28 -19.60 30.40
C ARG A 527 -29.16 -20.82 30.68
N LEU A 528 -30.19 -21.06 29.86
CA LEU A 528 -31.05 -22.24 30.00
C LEU A 528 -30.28 -23.55 29.78
N GLU A 529 -29.34 -23.59 28.82
CA GLU A 529 -28.46 -24.75 28.60
C GLU A 529 -27.55 -25.01 29.80
N ILE A 530 -26.98 -23.96 30.40
CA ILE A 530 -26.16 -24.06 31.62
C ILE A 530 -27.00 -24.55 32.80
N GLU A 531 -28.23 -24.05 32.99
CA GLU A 531 -29.15 -24.51 34.04
C GLU A 531 -29.54 -25.99 33.86
N ILE A 532 -29.77 -26.43 32.62
CA ILE A 532 -30.02 -27.84 32.30
C ILE A 532 -28.77 -28.69 32.61
N GLN A 533 -27.57 -28.24 32.20
CA GLN A 533 -26.31 -28.95 32.47
C GLN A 533 -26.02 -29.05 33.96
N GLN A 534 -26.28 -28.00 34.74
CA GLN A 534 -26.11 -28.00 36.19
C GLN A 534 -27.08 -28.95 36.89
N ALA A 535 -28.35 -28.98 36.44
CA ALA A 535 -29.34 -29.94 36.94
C ALA A 535 -28.99 -31.41 36.60
N LEU A 536 -28.20 -31.63 35.54
CA LEU A 536 -27.66 -32.95 35.16
C LEU A 536 -26.36 -33.28 35.94
N HIS A 537 -25.46 -32.31 36.14
CA HIS A 537 -24.16 -32.46 36.82
C HIS A 537 -24.26 -32.63 38.34
N THR A 538 -25.31 -32.13 39.01
CA THR A 538 -25.52 -32.40 40.46
C THR A 538 -25.65 -33.89 40.80
N ASN A 539 -25.82 -34.77 39.81
CA ASN A 539 -25.84 -36.23 39.97
C ASN A 539 -24.57 -36.94 39.46
N GLU A 540 -23.65 -36.22 38.80
CA GLU A 540 -22.35 -36.77 38.34
C GLU A 540 -21.26 -36.65 39.41
N THR A 541 -21.41 -35.74 40.38
CA THR A 541 -20.50 -35.60 41.54
C THR A 541 -20.47 -36.86 42.42
N ALA A 542 -21.53 -37.67 42.44
CA ALA A 542 -21.56 -38.96 43.14
C ALA A 542 -20.82 -40.09 42.39
N ARG A 543 -20.40 -39.87 41.14
CA ARG A 543 -19.62 -40.83 40.32
C ARG A 543 -18.14 -40.48 40.20
N ALA A 544 -17.73 -39.28 40.62
CA ALA A 544 -16.38 -38.76 40.41
C ALA A 544 -15.33 -39.19 41.45
N GLU A 545 -15.73 -39.84 42.55
CA GLU A 545 -14.78 -40.25 43.61
C GLU A 545 -14.03 -41.57 43.33
N TYR A 546 -14.32 -42.28 42.24
CA TYR A 546 -13.71 -43.60 41.97
C TYR A 546 -12.76 -43.69 40.76
N ASP A 547 -12.58 -42.64 39.95
CA ASP A 547 -11.84 -42.73 38.67
C ASP A 547 -10.97 -41.51 38.31
N SER A 548 -10.39 -40.78 39.28
CA SER A 548 -9.53 -39.61 38.98
C SER A 548 -8.07 -39.73 39.43
N ALA A 549 -7.44 -40.87 39.14
CA ALA A 549 -5.98 -40.96 39.07
C ALA A 549 -5.54 -41.09 37.59
N ALA A 550 -5.01 -39.99 37.05
CA ALA A 550 -4.23 -39.87 35.81
C ALA A 550 -4.97 -39.86 34.44
N THR A 551 -5.35 -38.68 33.95
CA THR A 551 -5.17 -38.33 32.52
C THR A 551 -5.22 -36.81 32.32
N SER A 552 -4.05 -36.21 32.04
CA SER A 552 -3.89 -34.82 31.64
C SER A 552 -4.59 -34.53 30.29
N HIS A 553 -5.54 -33.61 30.30
CA HIS A 553 -6.41 -33.25 29.17
C HIS A 553 -5.65 -32.80 27.90
N ARG A 554 -5.62 -33.63 26.84
CA ARG A 554 -5.29 -33.19 25.46
C ARG A 554 -6.57 -32.69 24.76
N ARG A 555 -6.53 -31.54 24.10
CA ARG A 555 -7.67 -30.95 23.38
C ARG A 555 -7.99 -31.80 22.14
N LEU A 556 -9.28 -32.11 21.93
CA LEU A 556 -9.74 -32.76 20.69
C LEU A 556 -9.92 -31.71 19.59
N TRP A 557 -9.33 -31.96 18.43
CA TRP A 557 -9.42 -31.07 17.27
C TRP A 557 -10.64 -31.40 16.43
N ARG A 558 -11.45 -30.39 16.09
CA ARG A 558 -12.61 -30.53 15.22
C ARG A 558 -12.28 -30.08 13.81
N ALA A 559 -12.53 -30.94 12.82
CA ALA A 559 -12.20 -30.65 11.42
C ALA A 559 -12.82 -29.33 10.90
N SER A 560 -14.04 -28.99 11.35
CA SER A 560 -14.68 -27.70 10.98
C SER A 560 -13.93 -26.48 11.52
N ASP A 561 -13.45 -26.54 12.78
CA ASP A 561 -12.74 -25.43 13.41
C ASP A 561 -11.38 -25.23 12.74
N VAL A 562 -10.68 -26.34 12.43
CA VAL A 562 -9.41 -26.33 11.70
C VAL A 562 -9.58 -25.79 10.29
N LEU A 563 -10.64 -26.21 9.58
CA LEU A 563 -10.94 -25.71 8.24
C LEU A 563 -11.23 -24.20 8.26
N ALA A 564 -11.97 -23.73 9.25
CA ALA A 564 -12.23 -22.30 9.44
C ALA A 564 -10.94 -21.52 9.70
N GLN A 565 -10.01 -22.07 10.48
CA GLN A 565 -8.70 -21.45 10.70
C GLN A 565 -7.84 -21.44 9.42
N LEU A 566 -7.72 -22.58 8.74
CA LEU A 566 -6.93 -22.72 7.51
C LEU A 566 -7.43 -21.81 6.37
N THR A 567 -8.74 -21.56 6.34
CA THR A 567 -9.38 -20.75 5.29
C THR A 567 -9.62 -19.29 5.70
N ASP A 568 -9.13 -18.86 6.87
CA ASP A 568 -9.37 -17.53 7.44
C ASP A 568 -10.89 -17.18 7.49
N GLY A 569 -11.70 -18.17 7.87
CA GLY A 569 -13.14 -18.07 8.03
C GLY A 569 -13.95 -18.06 6.73
N ARG A 570 -13.35 -18.42 5.58
CA ARG A 570 -14.11 -18.56 4.31
C ARG A 570 -14.99 -19.81 4.30
N LEU A 571 -14.49 -20.93 4.83
CA LEU A 571 -15.23 -22.18 4.98
C LEU A 571 -15.42 -22.44 6.48
N LEU A 572 -16.66 -22.56 6.95
CA LEU A 572 -16.97 -22.58 8.38
C LEU A 572 -17.26 -23.97 8.93
N GLN A 573 -17.93 -24.82 8.15
CA GLN A 573 -18.45 -26.08 8.68
C GLN A 573 -18.38 -27.21 7.65
N ILE A 574 -17.93 -28.38 8.09
CA ILE A 574 -18.04 -29.63 7.33
C ILE A 574 -19.30 -30.35 7.83
N ARG A 575 -20.23 -30.64 6.92
CA ARG A 575 -21.47 -31.37 7.19
C ARG A 575 -21.43 -32.72 6.50
N VAL A 576 -21.48 -33.79 7.29
CA VAL A 576 -21.60 -35.16 6.79
C VAL A 576 -23.07 -35.54 6.78
N ASN A 577 -23.60 -35.93 5.63
CA ASN A 577 -24.99 -36.38 5.55
C ASN A 577 -25.12 -37.80 6.12
N ARG A 578 -25.98 -37.98 7.12
CA ARG A 578 -26.19 -39.27 7.80
C ARG A 578 -26.93 -40.31 6.93
N GLU A 579 -27.58 -39.87 5.86
CA GLU A 579 -28.40 -40.71 4.97
C GLU A 579 -27.67 -41.14 3.68
N GLY A 580 -26.32 -41.07 3.66
CA GLY A 580 -25.51 -41.55 2.53
C GLY A 580 -25.24 -40.53 1.42
N GLY A 581 -25.65 -39.27 1.60
CA GLY A 581 -25.47 -38.20 0.62
C GLY A 581 -24.22 -37.35 0.82
N GLY A 582 -23.03 -37.97 0.79
CA GLY A 582 -21.73 -37.29 0.77
C GLY A 582 -21.45 -36.31 1.94
N ALA A 583 -20.29 -35.66 1.92
CA ALA A 583 -20.03 -34.52 2.79
C ALA A 583 -20.12 -33.22 2.00
N THR A 584 -20.59 -32.18 2.67
CA THR A 584 -20.75 -30.83 2.12
C THR A 584 -20.04 -29.84 3.02
N VAL A 585 -19.60 -28.71 2.47
CA VAL A 585 -18.94 -27.64 3.20
C VAL A 585 -19.79 -26.39 3.19
N VAL A 586 -19.98 -25.78 4.34
CA VAL A 586 -20.72 -24.52 4.47
C VAL A 586 -19.74 -23.37 4.48
N ASP A 587 -19.93 -22.41 3.57
CA ASP A 587 -19.13 -21.18 3.51
C ASP A 587 -19.62 -20.10 4.50
N ARG A 588 -18.90 -18.98 4.55
CA ARG A 588 -19.25 -17.83 5.39
C ARG A 588 -20.60 -17.21 5.07
N GLU A 589 -21.04 -17.33 3.81
CA GLU A 589 -22.34 -16.85 3.35
C GLU A 589 -23.49 -17.83 3.69
N GLY A 590 -23.17 -18.99 4.29
CA GLY A 590 -24.13 -20.03 4.64
C GLY A 590 -24.55 -20.91 3.45
N ARG A 591 -23.86 -20.81 2.30
CA ARG A 591 -24.07 -21.67 1.14
C ARG A 591 -23.44 -23.03 1.40
N THR A 592 -24.15 -24.08 1.02
CA THR A 592 -23.66 -25.46 1.07
C THR A 592 -23.00 -25.80 -0.26
N LEU A 593 -21.69 -26.08 -0.22
CA LEU A 593 -20.86 -26.47 -1.36
C LEU A 593 -20.61 -27.98 -1.34
N ALA A 594 -20.66 -28.61 -2.50
CA ALA A 594 -20.18 -29.98 -2.67
C ALA A 594 -18.63 -30.01 -2.66
N ILE A 595 -18.03 -31.17 -2.35
CA ILE A 595 -16.56 -31.29 -2.32
C ILE A 595 -15.96 -30.99 -3.70
N GLU A 596 -16.66 -31.36 -4.77
CA GLU A 596 -16.26 -31.15 -6.16
C GLU A 596 -16.28 -29.67 -6.57
N GLU A 597 -17.06 -28.84 -5.87
CA GLU A 597 -17.15 -27.39 -6.12
C GLU A 597 -16.02 -26.60 -5.45
N LEU A 598 -15.27 -27.24 -4.54
CA LEU A 598 -14.14 -26.61 -3.88
C LEU A 598 -12.95 -26.45 -4.82
N THR A 599 -12.27 -25.30 -4.72
CA THR A 599 -11.02 -25.07 -5.43
C THR A 599 -9.93 -26.07 -4.98
N PRO A 600 -8.91 -26.36 -5.80
CA PRO A 600 -7.82 -27.27 -5.39
C PRO A 600 -7.16 -26.88 -4.07
N GLN A 601 -6.97 -25.57 -3.85
CA GLN A 601 -6.47 -25.03 -2.58
C GLN A 601 -7.38 -25.39 -1.39
N GLN A 602 -8.70 -25.20 -1.54
CA GLN A 602 -9.68 -25.52 -0.49
C GLN A 602 -9.80 -27.02 -0.26
N GLN A 603 -9.60 -27.85 -1.29
CA GLN A 603 -9.56 -29.30 -1.15
C GLN A 603 -8.35 -29.77 -0.33
N ASP A 604 -7.17 -29.16 -0.54
CA ASP A 604 -5.98 -29.42 0.31
C ASP A 604 -6.24 -29.05 1.77
N GLN A 605 -6.87 -27.88 2.00
CA GLN A 605 -7.22 -27.39 3.32
C GLN A 605 -8.27 -28.29 4.00
N LEU A 606 -9.28 -28.74 3.26
CA LEU A 606 -10.28 -29.69 3.74
C LEU A 606 -9.63 -31.01 4.12
N TYR A 607 -8.78 -31.56 3.25
CA TYR A 607 -8.06 -32.80 3.52
C TYR A 607 -7.22 -32.70 4.79
N LEU A 608 -6.37 -31.66 4.89
CA LEU A 608 -5.54 -31.43 6.06
C LEU A 608 -6.39 -31.25 7.33
N SER A 609 -7.51 -30.53 7.26
CA SER A 609 -8.40 -30.34 8.42
C SER A 609 -9.00 -31.65 8.94
N LEU A 610 -9.36 -32.57 8.05
CA LEU A 610 -9.85 -33.92 8.39
C LEU A 610 -8.71 -34.76 8.97
N THR A 611 -7.54 -34.75 8.34
CA THR A 611 -6.36 -35.48 8.82
C THR A 611 -5.99 -35.09 10.24
N LEU A 612 -5.86 -33.79 10.53
CA LEU A 612 -5.49 -33.29 11.86
C LEU A 612 -6.53 -33.68 12.93
N ALA A 613 -7.83 -33.60 12.59
CA ALA A 613 -8.90 -34.00 13.50
C ALA A 613 -8.88 -35.51 13.79
N LEU A 614 -8.70 -36.35 12.76
CA LEU A 614 -8.63 -37.81 12.89
C LEU A 614 -7.39 -38.25 13.68
N VAL A 615 -6.23 -37.66 13.40
CA VAL A 615 -4.99 -37.91 14.16
C VAL A 615 -5.13 -37.44 15.61
N SER A 616 -5.80 -36.30 15.87
CA SER A 616 -6.10 -35.84 17.22
C SER A 616 -6.96 -36.83 18.00
N SER A 617 -7.97 -37.45 17.36
CA SER A 617 -8.80 -38.50 17.95
C SER A 617 -8.00 -39.74 18.36
N PHE A 618 -7.07 -40.19 17.51
CA PHE A 618 -6.14 -41.28 17.85
C PHE A 618 -5.19 -40.90 18.99
N SER A 619 -4.65 -39.68 18.98
CA SER A 619 -3.78 -39.16 20.03
C SER A 619 -4.48 -39.11 21.40
N ALA A 620 -5.77 -38.74 21.43
CA ALA A 620 -6.58 -38.75 22.65
C ALA A 620 -6.79 -40.16 23.24
N ARG A 621 -6.62 -41.22 22.43
CA ARG A 621 -6.62 -42.62 22.86
C ARG A 621 -5.21 -43.17 23.13
N GLY A 622 -4.20 -42.31 23.15
CA GLY A 622 -2.81 -42.70 23.39
C GLY A 622 -2.05 -43.18 22.16
N ILE A 623 -2.67 -43.17 20.97
CA ILE A 623 -2.02 -43.54 19.72
C ILE A 623 -1.32 -42.31 19.14
N ASN A 624 -0.01 -42.20 19.39
CA ASN A 624 0.83 -41.11 18.88
C ASN A 624 1.81 -41.67 17.85
N LEU A 625 1.53 -41.42 16.57
CA LEU A 625 2.39 -41.77 15.43
C LEU A 625 2.86 -40.50 14.70
N PRO A 626 4.05 -40.48 14.09
CA PRO A 626 4.60 -39.30 13.41
C PRO A 626 3.85 -38.99 12.11
N LEU A 627 3.41 -37.74 11.94
CA LEU A 627 2.72 -37.25 10.75
C LEU A 627 3.72 -36.65 9.74
N PHE A 628 3.74 -37.16 8.51
CA PHE A 628 4.58 -36.67 7.42
C PHE A 628 3.75 -35.87 6.41
N LEU A 629 4.19 -34.64 6.10
CA LEU A 629 3.57 -33.76 5.12
C LEU A 629 4.60 -33.38 4.06
N ASP A 630 4.37 -33.77 2.80
CA ASP A 630 5.22 -33.43 1.64
C ASP A 630 4.55 -32.32 0.82
N GLU A 631 5.18 -31.15 0.77
CA GLU A 631 4.75 -29.94 0.06
C GLU A 631 3.35 -29.37 0.41
N PRO A 632 2.94 -29.26 1.69
CA PRO A 632 1.60 -28.80 2.08
C PRO A 632 1.29 -27.35 1.63
N PHE A 633 2.31 -26.53 1.40
CA PHE A 633 2.17 -25.13 1.00
C PHE A 633 2.08 -24.92 -0.52
N LEU A 634 2.28 -25.96 -1.34
CA LEU A 634 2.46 -25.85 -2.80
C LEU A 634 1.36 -25.08 -3.55
N ARG A 635 0.10 -25.25 -3.15
CA ARG A 635 -1.07 -24.61 -3.78
C ARG A 635 -1.68 -23.50 -2.93
N GLN A 636 -1.02 -23.10 -1.85
CA GLN A 636 -1.55 -22.11 -0.91
C GLN A 636 -1.17 -20.69 -1.32
N ASP A 637 -2.09 -19.73 -1.14
CA ASP A 637 -1.73 -18.31 -1.20
C ASP A 637 -0.93 -17.90 0.05
N PRO A 638 -0.16 -16.80 0.04
CA PRO A 638 0.70 -16.43 1.17
C PRO A 638 -0.05 -16.26 2.51
N ARG A 639 -1.32 -15.85 2.47
CA ARG A 639 -2.15 -15.72 3.67
C ARG A 639 -2.56 -17.07 4.24
N SER A 640 -3.02 -17.98 3.38
CA SER A 640 -3.41 -19.33 3.78
C SER A 640 -2.18 -20.16 4.19
N ALA A 641 -1.03 -19.95 3.55
CA ALA A 641 0.23 -20.54 3.97
C ALA A 641 0.63 -20.10 5.39
N ALA A 642 0.48 -18.80 5.70
CA ALA A 642 0.73 -18.30 7.06
C ALA A 642 -0.26 -18.85 8.10
N ALA A 643 -1.55 -18.97 7.75
CA ALA A 643 -2.55 -19.60 8.61
C ALA A 643 -2.25 -21.08 8.83
N MET A 644 -1.91 -21.81 7.76
CA MET A 644 -1.52 -23.22 7.80
C MET A 644 -0.26 -23.47 8.63
N ALA A 645 0.76 -22.61 8.51
CA ALA A 645 1.96 -22.66 9.35
C ALA A 645 1.60 -22.51 10.84
N GLY A 646 0.72 -21.57 11.18
CA GLY A 646 0.23 -21.40 12.57
C GLY A 646 -0.53 -22.61 13.10
N VAL A 647 -1.43 -23.18 12.28
CA VAL A 647 -2.21 -24.37 12.63
C VAL A 647 -1.31 -25.58 12.86
N LEU A 648 -0.32 -25.80 11.99
CA LEU A 648 0.62 -26.92 12.11
C LEU A 648 1.55 -26.77 13.33
N HIS A 649 1.98 -25.55 13.64
CA HIS A 649 2.73 -25.23 14.85
C HIS A 649 1.91 -25.55 16.11
N GLU A 650 0.67 -25.05 16.21
CA GLU A 650 -0.21 -25.33 17.35
C GLU A 650 -0.50 -26.83 17.50
N PHE A 651 -0.74 -27.52 16.39
CA PHE A 651 -0.99 -28.96 16.38
C PHE A 651 0.20 -29.78 16.90
N ALA A 652 1.43 -29.39 16.54
CA ALA A 652 2.64 -30.08 16.97
C ALA A 652 2.95 -29.84 18.46
N ARG A 653 2.68 -28.63 18.96
CA ARG A 653 2.86 -28.26 20.38
C ARG A 653 1.98 -29.04 21.36
N GLU A 654 0.94 -29.71 20.89
CA GLU A 654 0.16 -30.65 21.70
C GLU A 654 0.84 -32.02 21.91
N GLY A 655 2.14 -32.11 21.63
CA GLY A 655 2.95 -33.31 21.84
C GLY A 655 2.74 -34.35 20.74
N ARG A 656 2.59 -33.89 19.49
CA ARG A 656 2.46 -34.73 18.28
C ARG A 656 3.64 -34.41 17.35
N GLN A 657 4.39 -35.44 16.97
CA GLN A 657 5.52 -35.24 16.06
C GLN A 657 5.02 -35.03 14.63
N VAL A 658 5.39 -33.90 14.03
CA VAL A 658 5.07 -33.56 12.64
C VAL A 658 6.38 -33.34 11.88
N VAL A 659 6.53 -34.01 10.74
CA VAL A 659 7.69 -33.91 9.85
C VAL A 659 7.21 -33.31 8.53
N LEU A 660 7.63 -32.09 8.25
CA LEU A 660 7.18 -31.29 7.12
C LEU A 660 8.33 -31.08 6.14
N PHE A 661 8.06 -31.34 4.86
CA PHE A 661 8.96 -31.09 3.75
C PHE A 661 8.38 -29.99 2.86
N THR A 662 9.15 -28.95 2.55
CA THR A 662 8.65 -27.88 1.68
C THR A 662 9.72 -27.15 0.85
N GLU A 663 9.32 -26.70 -0.34
CA GLU A 663 10.06 -25.75 -1.18
C GLU A 663 9.68 -24.27 -0.92
N ASP A 664 8.63 -24.00 -0.15
CA ASP A 664 8.17 -22.64 0.15
C ASP A 664 9.04 -22.00 1.26
N ARG A 665 9.89 -21.06 0.84
CA ARG A 665 10.80 -20.35 1.75
C ARG A 665 10.09 -19.36 2.67
N GLU A 666 8.95 -18.80 2.24
CA GLU A 666 8.17 -17.90 3.09
C GLU A 666 7.46 -18.68 4.20
N ALA A 667 6.86 -19.82 3.87
CA ALA A 667 6.28 -20.72 4.86
C ALA A 667 7.33 -21.25 5.85
N ALA A 668 8.51 -21.64 5.36
CA ALA A 668 9.63 -22.05 6.21
C ALA A 668 10.08 -20.94 7.18
N ARG A 669 10.29 -19.70 6.69
CA ARG A 669 10.61 -18.55 7.55
C ARG A 669 9.52 -18.24 8.56
N ARG A 670 8.25 -18.46 8.20
CA ARG A 670 7.12 -18.25 9.11
C ARG A 670 7.17 -19.25 10.27
N LEU A 671 7.40 -20.53 9.99
CA LEU A 671 7.58 -21.57 11.01
C LEU A 671 8.82 -21.28 11.88
N GLU A 672 9.93 -20.84 11.27
CA GLU A 672 11.12 -20.39 11.99
C GLU A 672 10.81 -19.22 12.94
N SER A 673 10.00 -18.25 12.50
CA SER A 673 9.56 -17.12 13.34
C SER A 673 8.62 -17.51 14.49
N LEU A 674 7.94 -18.66 14.37
CA LEU A 674 7.12 -19.23 15.45
C LEU A 674 7.96 -20.06 16.45
N GLY A 675 9.26 -20.24 16.18
CA GLY A 675 10.19 -20.97 17.02
C GLY A 675 10.43 -22.41 16.59
N ASP A 676 9.94 -22.82 15.41
CA ASP A 676 10.13 -24.18 14.90
C ASP A 676 11.52 -24.36 14.28
N GLN A 677 12.07 -25.58 14.38
CA GLN A 677 13.38 -25.88 13.81
C GLN A 677 13.26 -26.13 12.31
N VAL A 678 13.84 -25.21 11.52
CA VAL A 678 13.94 -25.32 10.06
C VAL A 678 15.35 -25.77 9.67
N ARG A 679 15.45 -26.85 8.89
CA ARG A 679 16.70 -27.41 8.38
C ARG A 679 16.76 -27.32 6.87
N ASP A 680 17.85 -26.77 6.34
CA ASP A 680 18.12 -26.78 4.92
C ASP A 680 18.77 -28.12 4.52
N LEU A 681 18.10 -28.87 3.65
CA LEU A 681 18.58 -30.17 3.18
C LEU A 681 19.90 -30.08 2.39
N ASP A 682 20.14 -28.98 1.68
CA ASP A 682 21.40 -28.77 0.95
C ASP A 682 22.56 -28.45 1.91
N ALA A 683 22.27 -27.87 3.07
CA ALA A 683 23.26 -27.67 4.13
C ALA A 683 23.60 -28.99 4.83
N LEU A 684 22.58 -29.78 5.21
CA LEU A 684 22.77 -31.08 5.87
C LEU A 684 23.61 -32.05 5.02
N ARG A 685 23.42 -32.02 3.69
CA ARG A 685 24.20 -32.84 2.75
C ARG A 685 25.66 -32.41 2.60
N ARG A 686 26.00 -31.16 2.92
CA ARG A 686 27.38 -30.66 2.90
C ARG A 686 28.10 -30.98 4.21
N GLU A 687 27.39 -30.93 5.33
CA GLU A 687 27.93 -31.24 6.66
C GLU A 687 28.25 -32.73 6.84
N SER A 688 27.54 -33.63 6.14
CA SER A 688 27.81 -35.08 6.16
C SER A 688 29.03 -35.52 5.33
N HIS A 689 29.79 -34.61 4.71
CA HIS A 689 31.09 -34.89 4.10
C HIS A 689 32.23 -34.24 4.90
N PRO A 690 33.11 -35.00 5.58
CA PRO A 690 34.32 -34.43 6.13
C PRO A 690 35.19 -33.91 4.97
N GLN A 691 35.49 -32.61 4.96
CA GLN A 691 36.51 -32.06 4.07
C GLN A 691 37.85 -32.75 4.36
N PRO A 692 38.58 -33.25 3.34
CA PRO A 692 39.94 -33.71 3.55
C PRO A 692 40.80 -32.52 4.00
N ALA A 693 41.54 -32.69 5.10
CA ALA A 693 42.46 -31.69 5.63
C ALA A 693 43.47 -31.25 4.55
N PRO A 694 43.68 -29.94 4.34
CA PRO A 694 44.63 -29.47 3.35
C PRO A 694 46.07 -29.77 3.80
N VAL A 695 46.83 -30.40 2.91
CA VAL A 695 48.28 -30.62 3.00
C VAL A 695 48.98 -29.26 2.99
N PRO A 696 50.01 -29.01 3.83
CA PRO A 696 50.69 -27.73 3.84
C PRO A 696 51.59 -27.60 2.61
N VAL A 697 51.32 -26.60 1.76
CA VAL A 697 52.27 -26.14 0.74
C VAL A 697 52.77 -24.77 1.15
N ALA A 698 54.08 -24.63 0.99
CA ALA A 698 54.94 -23.64 1.58
C ALA A 698 54.60 -22.19 1.18
N VAL A 699 54.78 -21.37 2.21
CA VAL A 699 54.93 -19.92 2.29
C VAL A 699 55.69 -19.29 1.11
N GLU A 700 55.07 -18.30 0.46
CA GLU A 700 55.72 -17.05 0.06
C GLU A 700 54.95 -15.89 0.69
N THR A 701 55.66 -15.08 1.49
CA THR A 701 55.19 -13.84 2.15
C THR A 701 55.48 -12.61 1.26
N PRO A 702 55.08 -11.37 1.65
CA PRO A 702 53.80 -10.76 1.35
C PRO A 702 53.96 -9.44 0.57
N VAL A 703 53.04 -9.12 -0.34
CA VAL A 703 52.85 -7.74 -0.81
C VAL A 703 51.40 -7.38 -0.56
N GLU A 704 51.19 -6.47 0.40
CA GLU A 704 49.91 -5.88 0.71
C GLU A 704 49.29 -5.22 -0.53
N PRO A 705 47.97 -5.33 -0.68
CA PRO A 705 47.22 -4.11 -0.94
C PRO A 705 46.24 -3.87 0.20
N THR A 706 46.58 -2.82 0.94
CA THR A 706 45.68 -2.01 1.75
C THR A 706 44.30 -1.86 1.12
N THR A 707 43.31 -2.14 1.95
CA THR A 707 41.96 -1.59 1.94
C THR A 707 41.83 -0.24 1.23
N THR A 708 41.09 -0.20 0.13
CA THR A 708 40.09 0.85 -0.09
C THR A 708 38.87 0.27 -0.81
N VAL A 709 37.87 -0.15 -0.03
CA VAL A 709 36.48 -0.16 -0.52
C VAL A 709 36.11 1.32 -0.71
N LYS A 710 36.15 1.82 -1.94
CA LYS A 710 35.50 3.10 -2.26
C LYS A 710 34.00 2.87 -2.25
N ILE A 711 33.41 3.05 -1.07
CA ILE A 711 32.02 3.48 -0.93
C ILE A 711 31.94 4.83 -1.65
N VAL A 712 31.30 4.88 -2.82
CA VAL A 712 30.81 6.15 -3.35
C VAL A 712 29.61 6.54 -2.48
N ARG A 713 29.91 7.22 -1.38
CA ARG A 713 28.97 8.11 -0.71
C ARG A 713 28.79 9.29 -1.66
N GLU A 714 27.60 9.43 -2.23
CA GLU A 714 27.17 10.79 -2.59
C GLU A 714 26.96 11.54 -1.28
N THR A 715 27.82 12.54 -1.08
CA THR A 715 27.77 13.49 0.01
C THR A 715 26.46 14.27 -0.05
N VAL A 716 25.51 13.94 0.82
CA VAL A 716 24.50 14.88 1.27
C VAL A 716 25.16 15.72 2.37
N GLY A 717 25.73 16.85 1.99
CA GLY A 717 26.38 17.80 2.90
C GLY A 717 27.36 18.75 2.21
N GLU A 718 26.97 20.02 2.14
CA GLU A 718 27.84 21.20 2.06
C GLU A 718 28.87 21.30 0.92
N ARG A 719 28.43 21.61 -0.29
CA ARG A 719 29.16 22.55 -1.18
C ARG A 719 28.17 23.46 -1.88
N LYS A 720 28.28 24.76 -1.64
CA LYS A 720 27.67 25.80 -2.49
C LYS A 720 28.01 25.46 -3.95
N PRO A 721 27.04 25.42 -4.87
CA PRO A 721 27.37 25.38 -6.29
C PRO A 721 28.20 26.62 -6.58
N GLN A 722 29.44 26.41 -7.06
CA GLN A 722 30.28 27.49 -7.52
C GLN A 722 29.61 28.13 -8.74
N LEU A 723 29.23 29.39 -8.58
CA LEU A 723 28.97 30.32 -9.67
C LEU A 723 30.18 30.29 -10.61
N ARG A 724 29.99 29.82 -11.84
CA ARG A 724 30.85 30.24 -12.95
C ARG A 724 30.27 31.55 -13.49
N ILE A 725 31.13 32.56 -13.50
CA ILE A 725 30.82 33.96 -13.81
C ILE A 725 30.40 34.06 -15.27
N ALA A 726 29.26 34.74 -15.47
CA ALA A 726 28.79 35.25 -16.75
C ALA A 726 29.83 36.21 -17.35
N GLY A 727 30.51 35.78 -18.39
CA GLY A 727 31.05 36.66 -19.40
C GLY A 727 30.04 36.72 -20.54
N GLU A 728 29.38 37.87 -20.69
CA GLU A 728 28.48 38.25 -21.78
C GLU A 728 27.11 37.56 -21.81
N TRP A 729 26.18 38.10 -21.02
CA TRP A 729 24.75 37.91 -21.25
C TRP A 729 24.22 39.10 -22.04
N SER A 730 23.80 38.87 -23.29
CA SER A 730 22.91 39.77 -24.02
C SER A 730 21.49 39.60 -23.48
N HIS A 731 20.78 40.72 -23.28
CA HIS A 731 19.46 40.80 -22.66
C HIS A 731 18.27 40.23 -23.48
N ASP A 732 18.50 39.29 -24.42
CA ASP A 732 17.47 38.79 -25.35
C ASP A 732 17.02 37.33 -25.13
N ASP A 733 17.51 36.61 -24.11
CA ASP A 733 17.26 35.15 -23.96
C ASP A 733 16.36 34.78 -22.74
N GLU A 734 15.16 35.34 -22.62
CA GLU A 734 14.18 34.97 -21.57
C GLU A 734 13.31 33.72 -21.90
N GLU A 735 13.51 33.04 -23.03
CA GLU A 735 12.76 31.81 -23.37
C GLU A 735 13.66 30.67 -23.92
N ARG A 736 14.53 30.09 -23.09
CA ARG A 736 15.25 28.87 -23.49
C ARG A 736 14.98 27.69 -22.57
N ASP A 737 14.45 26.62 -23.19
CA ASP A 737 14.40 25.27 -22.65
C ASP A 737 15.78 24.88 -22.06
N VAL A 738 15.85 24.63 -20.75
CA VAL A 738 17.11 24.28 -20.07
C VAL A 738 17.37 22.78 -20.25
N PHE A 739 18.44 22.44 -20.95
CA PHE A 739 18.93 21.05 -21.11
C PHE A 739 20.04 20.76 -20.12
N PHE A 740 20.05 19.55 -19.54
CA PHE A 740 21.09 19.12 -18.60
C PHE A 740 22.38 18.67 -19.29
N LEU A 741 22.33 18.41 -20.60
CA LEU A 741 23.49 18.09 -21.42
C LEU A 741 23.25 18.62 -22.84
N THR A 742 24.29 19.09 -23.52
CA THR A 742 24.19 19.48 -24.93
C THR A 742 25.05 18.56 -25.79
N ARG A 743 24.75 18.46 -27.08
CA ARG A 743 25.50 17.61 -28.01
C ARG A 743 26.95 18.06 -28.20
N ASP A 744 27.21 19.34 -27.97
CA ASP A 744 28.54 19.94 -28.05
C ASP A 744 29.31 19.90 -26.73
N ALA A 745 28.68 19.43 -25.63
CA ALA A 745 29.34 19.25 -24.34
C ALA A 745 30.46 18.21 -24.43
N SER A 746 31.48 18.38 -23.58
CA SER A 746 32.59 17.43 -23.48
C SER A 746 32.06 16.09 -22.97
N ILE A 747 32.66 14.98 -23.40
CA ILE A 747 32.31 13.66 -22.87
C ILE A 747 32.58 13.55 -21.35
N GLU A 748 33.46 14.40 -20.81
CA GLU A 748 33.77 14.54 -19.38
C GLU A 748 32.62 15.15 -18.57
N ASP A 749 31.71 15.88 -19.22
CA ASP A 749 30.55 16.50 -18.56
C ASP A 749 29.46 15.45 -18.21
N PHE A 750 29.63 14.18 -18.63
CA PHE A 750 28.73 13.09 -18.28
C PHE A 750 29.13 12.37 -16.97
N PRO A 751 28.32 12.46 -15.89
CA PRO A 751 28.75 12.10 -14.53
C PRO A 751 29.08 10.62 -14.28
N VAL A 752 28.69 9.72 -15.19
CA VAL A 752 28.85 8.26 -15.04
C VAL A 752 30.24 7.80 -15.50
N LEU A 753 30.93 8.60 -16.31
CA LEU A 753 32.22 8.27 -16.89
C LEU A 753 33.32 8.94 -16.05
N GLY A 754 34.06 8.14 -15.27
CA GLY A 754 35.16 8.67 -14.44
C GLY A 754 36.33 9.20 -15.29
N ASN A 755 37.19 10.05 -14.69
CA ASN A 755 38.31 10.73 -15.38
C ASN A 755 39.25 9.82 -16.20
N ASP A 756 39.34 8.53 -15.86
CA ASP A 756 40.18 7.54 -16.57
C ASP A 756 39.56 7.01 -17.88
N THR A 757 38.32 7.38 -18.21
CA THR A 757 37.62 6.99 -19.44
C THR A 757 37.74 8.04 -20.54
N ALA A 758 37.87 9.32 -20.20
CA ALA A 758 37.98 10.42 -21.16
C ALA A 758 39.22 10.32 -22.08
N LYS A 759 40.36 9.88 -21.54
CA LYS A 759 41.58 9.60 -22.33
C LYS A 759 41.37 8.49 -23.36
N VAL A 760 40.57 7.48 -23.03
CA VAL A 760 40.29 6.34 -23.90
C VAL A 760 39.25 6.68 -24.98
N PHE A 761 38.26 7.52 -24.65
CA PHE A 761 37.34 8.08 -25.65
C PHE A 761 38.04 9.02 -26.63
N ALA A 762 39.07 9.77 -26.18
CA ALA A 762 39.91 10.57 -27.06
C ALA A 762 40.69 9.70 -28.09
N GLU A 763 41.17 8.52 -27.70
CA GLU A 763 41.79 7.54 -28.62
C GLU A 763 40.79 6.99 -29.67
N LEU A 764 39.50 6.99 -29.34
CA LEU A 764 38.40 6.59 -30.23
C LEU A 764 37.86 7.74 -31.09
N LYS A 765 38.45 8.93 -31.02
CA LYS A 765 37.94 10.16 -31.63
C LYS A 765 36.52 10.55 -31.16
N ILE A 766 36.16 10.15 -29.94
CA ILE A 766 34.90 10.52 -29.28
C ILE A 766 35.24 11.59 -28.25
N ALA A 767 35.07 12.87 -28.61
CA ALA A 767 35.41 13.99 -27.73
C ALA A 767 34.15 14.65 -27.15
N LYS A 768 33.06 14.65 -27.92
CA LYS A 768 31.79 15.27 -27.56
C LYS A 768 30.71 14.22 -27.29
N VAL A 769 29.69 14.63 -26.54
CA VAL A 769 28.47 13.83 -26.30
C VAL A 769 27.80 13.44 -27.63
N GLY A 770 27.79 14.34 -28.62
CA GLY A 770 27.27 14.06 -29.95
C GLY A 770 28.04 12.96 -30.71
N ASP A 771 29.35 12.82 -30.46
CA ASP A 771 30.18 11.79 -31.10
C ASP A 771 29.83 10.40 -30.56
N LEU A 772 29.59 10.29 -29.24
CA LEU A 772 29.18 9.02 -28.62
C LEU A 772 27.75 8.64 -29.01
N LEU A 773 26.84 9.60 -29.17
CA LEU A 773 25.47 9.35 -29.64
C LEU A 773 25.42 8.81 -31.08
N ALA A 774 26.41 9.16 -31.91
CA ALA A 774 26.54 8.70 -33.30
C ALA A 774 27.40 7.44 -33.47
N ALA A 775 28.17 7.04 -32.44
CA ALA A 775 29.06 5.90 -32.48
C ALA A 775 28.33 4.54 -32.39
N ASP A 776 28.91 3.50 -33.01
CA ASP A 776 28.42 2.13 -32.86
C ASP A 776 28.83 1.55 -31.50
N ALA A 777 27.83 1.18 -30.69
CA ALA A 777 28.02 0.66 -29.34
C ALA A 777 28.87 -0.63 -29.31
N ASP A 778 28.78 -1.46 -30.36
CA ASP A 778 29.54 -2.70 -30.47
C ASP A 778 31.03 -2.41 -30.78
N GLU A 779 31.31 -1.42 -31.63
CA GLU A 779 32.68 -0.96 -31.92
C GLU A 779 33.32 -0.25 -30.73
N VAL A 780 32.55 0.57 -30.00
CA VAL A 780 33.00 1.27 -28.80
C VAL A 780 33.32 0.29 -27.67
N ALA A 781 32.45 -0.68 -27.39
CA ALA A 781 32.71 -1.69 -26.36
C ALA A 781 33.89 -2.61 -26.72
N ALA A 782 34.00 -3.01 -27.99
CA ALA A 782 35.10 -3.85 -28.47
C ALA A 782 36.46 -3.15 -28.34
N ARG A 783 36.54 -1.85 -28.64
CA ARG A 783 37.79 -1.10 -28.51
C ARG A 783 38.10 -0.64 -27.08
N LEU A 784 37.08 -0.44 -26.23
CA LEU A 784 37.30 -0.15 -24.81
C LEU A 784 37.90 -1.36 -24.08
N ALA A 785 37.62 -2.59 -24.52
CA ALA A 785 38.24 -3.85 -24.07
C ALA A 785 38.39 -4.00 -22.53
N ARG A 786 37.43 -3.46 -21.77
CA ARG A 786 37.43 -3.45 -20.30
C ARG A 786 36.40 -4.44 -19.75
N PRO A 787 36.74 -5.29 -18.76
CA PRO A 787 35.78 -6.18 -18.12
C PRO A 787 34.69 -5.36 -17.41
N GLY A 788 33.45 -5.46 -17.91
CA GLY A 788 32.28 -4.76 -17.34
C GLY A 788 31.66 -3.67 -18.22
N ILE A 789 32.32 -3.26 -19.32
CA ILE A 789 31.73 -2.33 -20.30
C ILE A 789 31.33 -3.12 -21.55
N THR A 790 30.07 -3.53 -21.60
CA THR A 790 29.48 -4.25 -22.74
C THR A 790 28.83 -3.27 -23.74
N ALA A 791 28.52 -3.73 -24.95
CA ALA A 791 27.75 -2.93 -25.91
C ALA A 791 26.40 -2.47 -25.33
N ASP A 792 25.77 -3.30 -24.48
CA ASP A 792 24.55 -2.94 -23.76
C ASP A 792 24.77 -1.79 -22.77
N ALA A 793 25.92 -1.73 -22.10
CA ALA A 793 26.26 -0.61 -21.22
C ALA A 793 26.45 0.70 -22.00
N VAL A 794 27.07 0.62 -23.19
CA VAL A 794 27.23 1.78 -24.08
C VAL A 794 25.87 2.26 -24.60
N ARG A 795 24.98 1.34 -25.01
CA ARG A 795 23.59 1.67 -25.41
C ARG A 795 22.81 2.33 -24.26
N LEU A 796 23.01 1.86 -23.03
CA LEU A 796 22.39 2.47 -21.85
C LEU A 796 22.89 3.92 -21.61
N TRP A 797 24.17 4.21 -21.86
CA TRP A 797 24.67 5.58 -21.82
C TRP A 797 24.08 6.45 -22.92
N GLN A 798 23.98 5.92 -24.13
CA GLN A 798 23.36 6.61 -25.26
C GLN A 798 21.87 6.93 -24.98
N ASN A 799 21.12 6.01 -24.34
CA ASN A 799 19.76 6.26 -23.84
C ASN A 799 19.71 7.47 -22.90
N HIS A 800 20.55 7.46 -21.85
CA HIS A 800 20.53 8.53 -20.85
C HIS A 800 20.91 9.89 -21.47
N MET A 801 21.96 9.93 -22.30
CA MET A 801 22.40 11.14 -22.97
C MET A 801 21.35 11.67 -23.95
N SER A 802 20.64 10.79 -24.66
CA SER A 802 19.58 11.20 -25.59
C SER A 802 18.42 11.92 -24.87
N LEU A 803 18.02 11.42 -23.71
CA LEU A 803 16.98 12.05 -22.90
C LEU A 803 17.44 13.40 -22.34
N MET A 804 18.68 13.49 -21.85
CA MET A 804 19.23 14.73 -21.29
C MET A 804 19.50 15.82 -22.36
N CYS A 805 19.77 15.43 -23.61
CA CYS A 805 20.06 16.35 -24.71
C CYS A 805 18.82 16.86 -25.46
N PHE A 806 17.72 16.08 -25.46
CA PHE A 806 16.56 16.36 -26.31
C PHE A 806 15.25 16.51 -25.52
N VAL A 807 15.27 16.31 -24.20
CA VAL A 807 14.13 16.60 -23.33
C VAL A 807 14.53 17.66 -22.31
N PRO A 808 13.89 18.85 -22.34
CA PRO A 808 14.17 19.90 -21.37
C PRO A 808 13.92 19.43 -19.93
N ASN A 809 14.74 19.90 -18.99
CA ASN A 809 14.65 19.64 -17.57
C ASN A 809 14.80 18.17 -17.11
N VAL A 810 15.23 17.24 -17.98
CA VAL A 810 15.50 15.84 -17.61
C VAL A 810 16.93 15.69 -17.11
N SER A 811 17.09 15.37 -15.82
CA SER A 811 18.40 15.10 -15.21
C SER A 811 18.87 13.65 -15.44
N LEU A 812 20.11 13.34 -15.04
CA LEU A 812 20.65 11.97 -15.14
C LEU A 812 19.83 10.96 -14.33
N ASN A 813 19.36 11.33 -13.13
CA ASN A 813 18.53 10.45 -12.31
C ASN A 813 17.17 10.19 -12.98
N ASP A 814 16.60 11.21 -13.63
CA ASP A 814 15.36 11.09 -14.38
C ASP A 814 15.54 10.18 -15.60
N ALA A 815 16.64 10.34 -16.33
CA ALA A 815 16.98 9.49 -17.46
C ALA A 815 17.19 8.02 -17.06
N GLN A 816 17.78 7.75 -15.89
CA GLN A 816 17.95 6.39 -15.35
C GLN A 816 16.61 5.75 -14.95
N VAL A 817 15.71 6.51 -14.33
CA VAL A 817 14.38 6.03 -13.96
C VAL A 817 13.53 5.75 -15.21
N LEU A 818 13.60 6.62 -16.21
CA LEU A 818 12.92 6.44 -17.50
C LEU A 818 13.45 5.23 -18.26
N ALA A 819 14.78 5.09 -18.37
CA ALA A 819 15.39 3.94 -19.05
C ALA A 819 15.09 2.60 -18.35
N ALA A 820 15.00 2.58 -17.02
CA ALA A 820 14.59 1.40 -16.26
C ALA A 820 13.12 0.99 -16.48
N ASN A 821 12.29 1.91 -17.00
CA ASN A 821 10.90 1.68 -17.38
C ASN A 821 10.73 1.64 -18.91
N GLU A 822 11.77 1.18 -19.62
CA GLU A 822 11.78 0.97 -21.07
C GLU A 822 11.63 2.25 -21.91
N ILE A 823 11.82 3.44 -21.30
CA ILE A 823 11.87 4.72 -22.01
C ILE A 823 13.32 5.08 -22.27
N GLY A 824 13.86 4.59 -23.40
CA GLY A 824 15.25 4.85 -23.82
C GLY A 824 15.43 6.05 -24.74
N SER A 825 14.35 6.67 -25.23
CA SER A 825 14.43 7.77 -26.19
C SER A 825 13.33 8.81 -25.98
N PRO A 826 13.52 10.07 -26.44
CA PRO A 826 12.48 11.09 -26.45
C PRO A 826 11.20 10.63 -27.17
N GLU A 827 11.36 9.78 -28.20
CA GLU A 827 10.25 9.20 -28.96
C GLU A 827 9.40 8.22 -28.16
N ALA A 828 10.03 7.33 -27.40
CA ALA A 828 9.31 6.47 -26.47
C ALA A 828 8.54 7.30 -25.43
N LEU A 829 9.13 8.41 -24.97
CA LEU A 829 8.54 9.26 -23.95
C LEU A 829 7.28 10.03 -24.43
N TYR A 830 7.24 10.51 -25.68
CA TYR A 830 6.03 11.17 -26.19
C TYR A 830 4.94 10.23 -26.70
N ALA A 831 5.29 8.97 -26.98
CA ALA A 831 4.37 7.94 -27.47
C ALA A 831 3.66 7.14 -26.36
N ILE A 832 4.26 7.03 -25.17
CA ILE A 832 3.70 6.25 -24.06
C ILE A 832 2.53 6.96 -23.35
N ASP A 833 1.59 6.18 -22.81
CA ASP A 833 0.56 6.70 -21.91
C ASP A 833 1.19 7.07 -20.55
N VAL A 834 1.15 8.35 -20.22
CA VAL A 834 1.69 8.92 -18.97
C VAL A 834 1.13 8.24 -17.73
N ARG A 835 -0.11 7.75 -17.77
CA ARG A 835 -0.72 7.03 -16.64
C ARG A 835 -0.07 5.68 -16.41
N LEU A 836 0.16 4.94 -17.50
CA LEU A 836 0.84 3.64 -17.44
C LEU A 836 2.31 3.81 -17.07
N LEU A 837 2.97 4.85 -17.58
CA LEU A 837 4.34 5.18 -17.22
C LEU A 837 4.48 5.55 -15.74
N ALA A 838 3.57 6.37 -15.20
CA ALA A 838 3.58 6.74 -13.78
C ALA A 838 3.39 5.51 -12.88
N ASP A 839 2.46 4.62 -13.24
CA ASP A 839 2.20 3.39 -12.48
C ASP A 839 3.38 2.39 -12.59
N ALA A 840 4.07 2.32 -13.74
CA ALA A 840 5.28 1.51 -13.92
C ALA A 840 6.48 2.06 -13.13
N ILE A 841 6.72 3.38 -13.16
CA ILE A 841 7.77 4.04 -12.38
C ILE A 841 7.52 3.85 -10.88
N GLU A 842 6.27 3.90 -10.44
CA GLU A 842 5.88 3.65 -9.05
C GLU A 842 6.20 2.20 -8.63
N GLN A 843 5.94 1.21 -9.49
CA GLN A 843 6.34 -0.19 -9.25
C GLN A 843 7.86 -0.36 -9.24
N PHE A 844 8.58 0.34 -10.13
CA PHE A 844 10.04 0.33 -10.16
C PHE A 844 10.64 0.91 -8.88
N ILE A 845 10.18 2.09 -8.42
CA ILE A 845 10.67 2.75 -7.19
C ILE A 845 10.39 1.90 -5.95
N ALA A 846 9.27 1.14 -5.94
CA ALA A 846 8.94 0.21 -4.87
C ALA A 846 9.80 -1.07 -4.86
N SER A 847 10.48 -1.40 -5.97
CA SER A 847 11.37 -2.57 -6.07
C SER A 847 12.71 -2.35 -5.37
N GLU A 848 13.45 -3.43 -5.07
CA GLU A 848 14.80 -3.34 -4.48
C GLU A 848 15.78 -2.53 -5.33
N ARG A 849 15.62 -2.56 -6.66
CA ARG A 849 16.46 -1.81 -7.62
C ARG A 849 16.13 -0.31 -7.65
N GLY A 850 14.88 0.07 -7.37
CA GLY A 850 14.43 1.45 -7.40
C GLY A 850 14.47 2.19 -6.06
N ARG A 851 14.76 1.51 -4.94
CA ARG A 851 14.83 2.12 -3.59
C ARG A 851 15.71 3.38 -3.53
N ARG A 852 16.79 3.44 -4.30
CA ARG A 852 17.71 4.60 -4.35
C ARG A 852 17.07 5.87 -4.93
N PHE A 853 16.00 5.74 -5.72
CA PHE A 853 15.27 6.86 -6.33
C PHE A 853 14.02 7.26 -5.55
N HIS A 854 13.77 6.66 -4.37
CA HIS A 854 12.58 6.92 -3.56
C HIS A 854 12.44 8.40 -3.16
N ALA A 855 13.57 9.10 -2.95
CA ALA A 855 13.57 10.53 -2.64
C ALA A 855 13.07 11.42 -3.80
N LEU A 856 13.12 10.92 -5.04
CA LEU A 856 12.70 11.64 -6.24
C LEU A 856 11.26 11.31 -6.65
N ARG A 857 10.55 10.48 -5.87
CA ARG A 857 9.18 10.01 -6.19
C ARG A 857 8.19 11.15 -6.46
N SER A 858 8.33 12.30 -5.78
CA SER A 858 7.50 13.48 -6.01
C SER A 858 7.69 14.14 -7.39
N ARG A 859 8.78 13.83 -8.11
CA ARG A 859 9.05 14.32 -9.47
C ARG A 859 8.37 13.49 -10.56
N TYR A 860 7.92 12.28 -10.26
CA TYR A 860 7.29 11.36 -11.24
C TYR A 860 5.77 11.26 -11.04
N THR A 861 5.13 12.35 -10.59
CA THR A 861 3.67 12.43 -10.55
C THR A 861 3.10 12.47 -11.98
N ARG A 862 1.82 12.13 -12.13
CA ARG A 862 1.16 12.13 -13.43
C ARG A 862 1.23 13.50 -14.11
N ASP A 863 1.09 14.57 -13.34
CA ASP A 863 1.13 15.94 -13.86
C ASP A 863 2.57 16.35 -14.22
N ALA A 864 3.56 16.00 -13.41
CA ALA A 864 4.96 16.26 -13.71
C ALA A 864 5.46 15.48 -14.94
N LEU A 865 5.05 14.20 -15.08
CA LEU A 865 5.35 13.40 -16.27
C LEU A 865 4.59 13.88 -17.51
N ALA A 866 3.38 14.43 -17.34
CA ALA A 866 2.64 15.05 -18.44
C ALA A 866 3.32 16.34 -18.94
N GLU A 867 3.82 17.18 -18.03
CA GLU A 867 4.61 18.35 -18.41
C GLU A 867 5.96 17.94 -19.02
N THR A 868 6.63 16.91 -18.49
CA THR A 868 7.86 16.36 -19.11
C THR A 868 7.59 15.80 -20.51
N GLN A 869 6.46 15.12 -20.71
CA GLN A 869 6.02 14.62 -22.01
C GLN A 869 5.69 15.78 -22.98
N LYS A 870 5.09 16.86 -22.48
CA LYS A 870 4.79 18.06 -23.27
C LYS A 870 6.08 18.77 -23.71
N LEU A 871 7.07 18.92 -22.82
CA LEU A 871 8.40 19.44 -23.15
C LEU A 871 9.17 18.52 -24.12
N ALA A 872 9.01 17.20 -24.01
CA ALA A 872 9.57 16.28 -25.01
C ALA A 872 8.92 16.46 -26.40
N ARG A 873 7.63 16.84 -26.46
CA ARG A 873 6.91 17.10 -27.70
C ARG A 873 7.31 18.41 -28.37
N THR A 874 7.68 19.45 -27.61
CA THR A 874 8.17 20.72 -28.20
C THR A 874 9.49 20.52 -28.94
N GLN A 875 10.31 19.56 -28.51
CA GLN A 875 11.59 19.20 -29.13
C GLN A 875 11.50 18.05 -30.15
N ARG A 876 10.29 17.65 -30.56
CA ARG A 876 10.07 16.50 -31.46
C ARG A 876 10.74 16.68 -32.83
N GLU A 877 10.63 17.85 -33.43
CA GLU A 877 11.22 18.13 -34.75
C GLU A 877 12.75 18.06 -34.71
N ASN A 878 13.35 18.62 -33.65
CA ASN A 878 14.79 18.56 -33.38
C ASN A 878 15.27 17.12 -33.19
N TRP A 879 14.53 16.29 -32.43
CA TRP A 879 14.80 14.87 -32.29
C TRP A 879 14.69 14.11 -33.62
N VAL A 880 13.63 14.32 -34.42
CA VAL A 880 13.44 13.62 -35.70
C VAL A 880 14.55 13.95 -36.69
N LEU A 881 15.00 15.21 -36.75
CA LEU A 881 16.14 15.62 -37.56
C LEU A 881 17.45 14.96 -37.09
N ALA A 882 17.66 14.88 -35.77
CA ALA A 882 18.86 14.27 -35.20
C ALA A 882 18.86 12.73 -35.28
N LYS A 883 17.69 12.09 -35.18
CA LYS A 883 17.50 10.63 -35.21
C LYS A 883 18.09 9.98 -36.46
N SER A 884 18.02 10.67 -37.61
CA SER A 884 18.64 10.23 -38.87
C SER A 884 20.15 9.98 -38.78
N ARG A 885 20.82 10.55 -37.78
CA ARG A 885 22.27 10.41 -37.53
C ARG A 885 22.61 9.35 -36.46
N TYR A 886 21.62 8.76 -35.80
CA TYR A 886 21.82 7.83 -34.68
C TYR A 886 21.32 6.43 -35.04
N SER A 887 22.24 5.55 -35.42
CA SER A 887 21.96 4.21 -35.98
C SER A 887 21.31 3.22 -35.00
N TRP A 888 21.25 3.55 -33.71
CA TRP A 888 20.81 2.67 -32.64
C TRP A 888 19.34 2.87 -32.23
N VAL A 889 18.67 3.93 -32.70
CA VAL A 889 17.30 4.30 -32.29
C VAL A 889 16.22 3.38 -32.90
N ASP A 890 16.51 2.69 -34.01
CA ASP A 890 15.56 1.78 -34.69
C ASP A 890 15.86 0.28 -34.47
N ARG A 891 16.85 -0.06 -33.63
CA ARG A 891 17.14 -1.46 -33.28
C ARG A 891 16.34 -1.86 -32.04
N PRO A 892 15.36 -2.78 -32.14
CA PRO A 892 14.60 -3.22 -30.98
C PRO A 892 15.54 -3.86 -29.94
N ALA A 893 15.41 -3.44 -28.68
CA ALA A 893 16.06 -4.11 -27.56
C ALA A 893 15.58 -5.56 -27.51
N THR A 894 16.38 -6.50 -27.99
CA THR A 894 16.12 -7.92 -27.82
C THR A 894 16.16 -8.27 -26.34
N PRO A 895 15.15 -8.95 -25.79
CA PRO A 895 15.24 -9.50 -24.45
C PRO A 895 16.34 -10.56 -24.41
N HIS A 896 17.29 -10.40 -23.49
CA HIS A 896 18.31 -11.39 -23.16
C HIS A 896 17.65 -12.72 -22.80
N ARG A 897 17.65 -13.66 -23.75
CA ARG A 897 17.39 -15.08 -23.53
C ARG A 897 18.75 -15.79 -23.62
N ALA A 898 19.18 -16.34 -22.50
CA ALA A 898 20.33 -17.23 -22.46
C ALA A 898 20.16 -18.38 -23.46
N THR A 899 21.22 -18.59 -24.21
CA THR A 899 21.41 -19.45 -25.37
C THR A 899 21.17 -20.94 -25.10
N THR A 900 20.53 -21.62 -26.06
CA THR A 900 21.07 -22.84 -26.72
C THR A 900 20.27 -23.13 -28.00
N SER A 901 20.93 -23.07 -29.15
CA SER A 901 20.57 -23.79 -30.39
C SER A 901 21.17 -25.21 -30.31
N PRO A 902 20.91 -26.18 -31.24
CA PRO A 902 20.27 -26.05 -32.55
C PRO A 902 19.30 -27.18 -32.97
N ALA A 903 18.50 -26.92 -34.02
CA ALA A 903 18.39 -27.74 -35.25
C ALA A 903 16.99 -27.70 -35.92
N LYS A 904 17.00 -27.20 -37.17
CA LYS A 904 16.25 -27.58 -38.38
C LYS A 904 14.90 -28.32 -38.24
N SER A 905 13.84 -27.76 -38.84
CA SER A 905 13.22 -28.31 -40.07
C SER A 905 11.98 -27.53 -40.55
N VAL A 906 12.05 -27.07 -41.80
CA VAL A 906 11.07 -27.19 -42.90
C VAL A 906 9.68 -26.52 -42.80
N ALA A 907 9.41 -25.80 -43.90
CA ALA A 907 8.21 -25.06 -44.28
C ALA A 907 6.91 -25.88 -44.34
N THR A 908 5.74 -25.22 -44.26
CA THR A 908 4.80 -25.12 -45.39
C THR A 908 3.60 -24.22 -45.11
N THR A 909 3.14 -23.66 -46.23
CA THR A 909 1.99 -22.80 -46.53
C THR A 909 0.61 -23.35 -46.13
N ALA A 910 -0.35 -22.48 -45.77
CA ALA A 910 -1.55 -22.18 -46.59
C ALA A 910 -2.75 -21.60 -45.81
N LYS A 911 -3.36 -20.60 -46.48
CA LYS A 911 -4.69 -19.93 -46.36
C LYS A 911 -5.82 -20.63 -45.59
N SER A 912 -6.62 -19.83 -44.87
CA SER A 912 -8.08 -19.66 -45.11
C SER A 912 -8.71 -18.59 -44.20
N LYS A 913 -9.81 -18.01 -44.69
CA LYS A 913 -10.60 -16.87 -44.17
C LYS A 913 -11.87 -17.40 -43.45
N PRO A 914 -12.85 -16.57 -43.03
CA PRO A 914 -13.18 -16.25 -41.63
C PRO A 914 -14.54 -16.82 -41.15
N ALA A 915 -14.80 -16.86 -39.82
CA ALA A 915 -16.10 -16.48 -39.23
C ALA A 915 -16.16 -16.63 -37.69
N ALA A 916 -17.09 -15.86 -37.12
CA ALA A 916 -17.79 -15.99 -35.84
C ALA A 916 -17.10 -15.52 -34.54
N LYS A 917 -17.43 -14.28 -34.15
CA LYS A 917 -17.49 -13.83 -32.74
C LYS A 917 -18.78 -14.39 -32.09
N PRO A 918 -18.75 -14.67 -30.78
CA PRO A 918 -19.60 -13.91 -29.86
C PRO A 918 -18.78 -13.40 -28.65
N ALA A 919 -18.78 -12.09 -28.42
CA ALA A 919 -19.62 -11.41 -27.42
C ALA A 919 -18.92 -11.30 -26.06
N ALA A 920 -18.16 -10.21 -25.92
CA ALA A 920 -17.59 -9.74 -24.66
C ALA A 920 -18.70 -9.30 -23.70
N LYS A 921 -18.75 -9.93 -22.52
CA LYS A 921 -19.46 -9.41 -21.35
C LYS A 921 -18.51 -8.58 -20.49
N LYS A 922 -19.01 -7.40 -20.12
CA LYS A 922 -18.40 -6.39 -19.25
C LYS A 922 -18.08 -6.95 -17.85
N PRO A 923 -17.02 -6.45 -17.16
CA PRO A 923 -16.73 -6.79 -15.79
C PRO A 923 -17.39 -5.83 -14.79
N VAL A 924 -17.98 -6.37 -13.72
CA VAL A 924 -18.39 -5.73 -12.45
C VAL A 924 -18.42 -6.89 -11.44
N LYS A 925 -17.85 -6.91 -10.23
CA LYS A 925 -17.01 -6.03 -9.40
C LYS A 925 -16.36 -7.00 -8.38
N ALA A 926 -15.04 -6.97 -8.23
CA ALA A 926 -14.34 -7.61 -7.12
C ALA A 926 -13.84 -6.53 -6.15
N THR A 927 -13.90 -6.86 -4.87
CA THR A 927 -13.40 -6.10 -3.72
C THR A 927 -11.92 -5.75 -3.87
N LYS A 928 -11.59 -4.52 -3.48
CA LYS A 928 -10.31 -3.84 -3.72
C LYS A 928 -9.12 -4.52 -3.02
N PRO A 929 -7.91 -4.45 -3.62
CA PRO A 929 -6.65 -4.67 -2.93
C PRO A 929 -6.47 -3.64 -1.80
N THR A 930 -5.77 -4.01 -0.72
CA THR A 930 -5.30 -3.07 0.31
C THR A 930 -4.45 -2.00 -0.37
N GLY A 931 -5.07 -0.85 -0.63
CA GLY A 931 -4.40 0.29 -1.23
C GLY A 931 -3.35 0.89 -0.30
N PRO A 932 -2.57 1.87 -0.80
CA PRO A 932 -1.70 2.67 0.04
C PRO A 932 -2.53 3.29 1.18
N LEU A 933 -1.97 3.25 2.41
CA LEU A 933 -2.54 3.88 3.60
C LEU A 933 -2.93 5.32 3.28
N ARG A 934 -4.20 5.67 3.53
CA ARG A 934 -4.76 6.93 3.06
C ARG A 934 -4.64 8.02 4.11
N PHE A 935 -4.18 9.19 3.71
CA PHE A 935 -4.31 10.41 4.51
C PHE A 935 -5.63 11.08 4.17
N PHE A 936 -6.43 11.42 5.19
CA PHE A 936 -7.77 11.98 4.99
C PHE A 936 -7.79 13.50 4.88
N LEU A 937 -6.66 14.18 5.14
CA LEU A 937 -6.52 15.63 5.04
C LEU A 937 -5.12 16.01 4.54
N HIS A 938 -5.03 17.02 3.68
CA HIS A 938 -3.78 17.56 3.12
C HIS A 938 -3.66 19.05 3.43
N ARG A 939 -2.43 19.61 3.37
CA ARG A 939 -2.22 21.05 3.63
C ARG A 939 -2.95 21.96 2.63
N HIS A 940 -3.05 21.53 1.37
CA HIS A 940 -3.76 22.26 0.32
C HIS A 940 -5.28 22.02 0.32
N SER A 941 -5.81 21.17 1.22
CA SER A 941 -7.26 20.97 1.36
C SER A 941 -7.93 22.27 1.84
N ALA A 942 -9.20 22.43 1.49
CA ALA A 942 -9.98 23.57 1.97
C ALA A 942 -10.16 23.47 3.50
N VAL A 943 -10.21 24.62 4.19
CA VAL A 943 -10.32 24.65 5.65
C VAL A 943 -11.62 24.01 6.17
N VAL A 944 -12.67 23.96 5.33
CA VAL A 944 -13.94 23.28 5.64
C VAL A 944 -13.79 21.76 5.79
N ASP A 945 -12.73 21.16 5.23
CA ASP A 945 -12.46 19.73 5.34
C ASP A 945 -11.76 19.37 6.67
N ALA A 946 -11.29 20.37 7.43
CA ALA A 946 -10.66 20.16 8.73
C ALA A 946 -11.68 19.70 9.79
N PRO A 947 -11.27 18.86 10.75
CA PRO A 947 -12.18 18.38 11.80
C PRO A 947 -12.75 19.53 12.62
N SER A 948 -14.02 19.42 13.01
CA SER A 948 -14.73 20.39 13.84
C SER A 948 -14.97 21.77 13.20
N ILE A 949 -14.62 21.97 11.93
CA ILE A 949 -14.92 23.18 11.15
C ILE A 949 -16.05 22.85 10.17
N GLY A 950 -17.17 23.58 10.26
CA GLY A 950 -18.28 23.48 9.33
C GLY A 950 -18.27 24.60 8.29
N PRO A 951 -19.16 24.56 7.27
CA PRO A 951 -19.18 25.54 6.18
C PRO A 951 -19.31 26.99 6.67
N ILE A 952 -20.14 27.25 7.69
CA ILE A 952 -20.32 28.59 8.28
C ILE A 952 -19.02 29.08 8.95
N ALA A 953 -18.33 28.20 9.69
CA ALA A 953 -17.06 28.55 10.33
C ALA A 953 -15.95 28.73 9.28
N ALA A 954 -15.94 27.92 8.23
CA ALA A 954 -15.00 28.04 7.11
C ALA A 954 -15.19 29.33 6.30
N GLU A 955 -16.44 29.74 6.05
CA GLU A 955 -16.74 31.01 5.39
C GLU A 955 -16.23 32.21 6.20
N ARG A 956 -16.39 32.16 7.53
CA ARG A 956 -15.86 33.20 8.43
C ARG A 956 -14.34 33.20 8.47
N LEU A 957 -13.71 32.03 8.55
CA LEU A 957 -12.25 31.89 8.44
C LEU A 957 -11.73 32.44 7.09
N ALA A 958 -12.46 32.22 6.01
CA ALA A 958 -12.12 32.75 4.69
C ALA A 958 -12.16 34.29 4.63
N ASN A 959 -13.06 34.93 5.40
CA ASN A 959 -13.11 36.40 5.54
C ASN A 959 -11.89 36.96 6.29
N VAL A 960 -11.26 36.15 7.14
CA VAL A 960 -10.01 36.47 7.86
C VAL A 960 -8.78 35.97 7.09
N GLY A 961 -8.97 35.49 5.84
CA GLY A 961 -7.89 35.06 4.95
C GLY A 961 -7.42 33.61 5.16
N ILE A 962 -8.09 32.82 5.98
CA ILE A 962 -7.81 31.40 6.19
C ILE A 962 -8.71 30.57 5.27
N ARG A 963 -8.16 30.07 4.16
CA ARG A 963 -8.94 29.33 3.15
C ARG A 963 -8.53 27.85 3.07
N THR A 964 -7.28 27.55 3.39
CA THR A 964 -6.71 26.20 3.35
C THR A 964 -6.35 25.68 4.74
N VAL A 965 -6.14 24.37 4.85
CA VAL A 965 -5.63 23.74 6.07
C VAL A 965 -4.22 24.25 6.41
N ALA A 966 -3.40 24.57 5.39
CA ALA A 966 -2.10 25.21 5.60
C ALA A 966 -2.23 26.58 6.28
N ASP A 967 -3.17 27.41 5.81
CA ASP A 967 -3.43 28.73 6.41
C ASP A 967 -3.86 28.58 7.86
N LEU A 968 -4.75 27.62 8.15
CA LEU A 968 -5.21 27.35 9.51
C LEU A 968 -4.07 26.89 10.41
N LEU A 969 -3.22 25.98 9.94
CA LEU A 969 -2.08 25.45 10.71
C LEU A 969 -0.99 26.50 10.99
N ASN A 970 -0.89 27.52 10.14
CA ASN A 970 0.07 28.62 10.26
C ASN A 970 -0.51 29.85 10.97
N ALA A 971 -1.84 29.91 11.15
CA ALA A 971 -2.51 31.04 11.79
C ALA A 971 -2.15 31.16 13.28
N ASN A 972 -2.04 32.39 13.79
CA ASN A 972 -1.94 32.62 15.23
C ASN A 972 -3.37 32.51 15.84
N PRO A 973 -3.62 31.60 16.81
CA PRO A 973 -4.93 31.44 17.42
C PRO A 973 -5.47 32.69 18.12
N GLU A 974 -4.60 33.49 18.75
CA GLU A 974 -5.00 34.70 19.49
C GLU A 974 -5.50 35.78 18.53
N SER A 975 -4.67 36.17 17.55
CA SER A 975 -5.07 37.19 16.57
C SER A 975 -6.21 36.72 15.66
N THR A 976 -6.27 35.43 15.34
CA THR A 976 -7.37 34.92 14.48
C THR A 976 -8.70 34.95 15.24
N ALA A 977 -8.70 34.66 16.55
CA ALA A 977 -9.92 34.75 17.36
C ALA A 977 -10.38 36.20 17.51
N GLU A 978 -9.44 37.13 17.69
CA GLU A 978 -9.73 38.56 17.78
C GLU A 978 -10.25 39.13 16.45
N GLU A 979 -9.62 38.79 15.32
CA GLU A 979 -10.07 39.19 13.97
C GLU A 979 -11.42 38.58 13.58
N LEU A 980 -11.74 37.37 14.06
CA LEU A 980 -13.07 36.77 13.88
C LEU A 980 -14.17 37.46 14.71
N GLY A 981 -13.81 38.11 15.83
CA GLY A 981 -14.72 38.90 16.66
C GLY A 981 -15.89 38.12 17.27
N GLU A 982 -15.82 36.78 17.31
CA GLU A 982 -16.95 35.93 17.70
C GLU A 982 -16.75 35.29 19.08
N ALA A 983 -17.66 35.57 20.02
CA ALA A 983 -17.59 35.09 21.40
C ALA A 983 -17.49 33.56 21.56
N LYS A 984 -17.87 32.79 20.53
CA LYS A 984 -17.85 31.32 20.54
C LYS A 984 -16.56 30.72 19.94
N VAL A 985 -15.75 31.51 19.23
CA VAL A 985 -14.52 31.03 18.58
C VAL A 985 -13.32 31.70 19.26
N THR A 986 -12.89 31.13 20.38
CA THR A 986 -11.74 31.60 21.16
C THR A 986 -10.42 31.05 20.62
N ALA A 987 -9.29 31.62 21.04
CA ALA A 987 -7.95 31.12 20.71
C ALA A 987 -7.77 29.62 21.06
N THR A 988 -8.41 29.17 22.14
CA THR A 988 -8.42 27.76 22.56
C THR A 988 -9.17 26.86 21.58
N VAL A 989 -10.24 27.36 20.94
CA VAL A 989 -10.99 26.63 19.89
C VAL A 989 -10.16 26.52 18.62
N ILE A 990 -9.48 27.59 18.22
CA ILE A 990 -8.63 27.59 17.02
C ILE A 990 -7.42 26.66 17.22
N THR A 991 -6.77 26.72 18.38
CA THR A 991 -5.68 25.80 18.76
C THR A 991 -6.13 24.35 18.70
N ARG A 992 -7.36 24.08 19.15
CA ARG A 992 -7.95 22.74 19.06
C ARG A 992 -8.14 22.31 17.61
N TRP A 993 -8.69 23.16 16.73
CA TRP A 993 -8.83 22.86 15.31
C TRP A 993 -7.47 22.59 14.64
N GLN A 994 -6.44 23.35 14.98
CA GLN A 994 -5.07 23.13 14.49
C GLN A 994 -4.52 21.77 14.90
N ARG A 995 -4.69 21.37 16.17
CA ARG A 995 -4.24 20.06 16.68
C ARG A 995 -4.99 18.91 15.99
N GLU A 996 -6.30 19.03 15.85
CA GLU A 996 -7.11 18.02 15.16
C GLU A 996 -6.72 17.90 13.68
N ALA A 997 -6.58 19.02 12.96
CA ALA A 997 -6.13 19.03 11.57
C ALA A 997 -4.72 18.46 11.41
N ARG A 998 -3.78 18.82 12.30
CA ARG A 998 -2.40 18.30 12.33
C ARG A 998 -2.38 16.77 12.45
N LEU A 999 -3.19 16.19 13.33
CA LEU A 999 -3.25 14.73 13.50
C LEU A 999 -3.80 14.03 12.25
N VAL A 1000 -4.89 14.53 11.65
CA VAL A 1000 -5.47 13.92 10.42
C VAL A 1000 -4.53 14.07 9.22
N CYS A 1001 -3.80 15.18 9.15
CA CYS A 1001 -2.77 15.38 8.12
C CYS A 1001 -1.61 14.39 8.25
N ARG A 1002 -1.22 14.03 9.47
CA ARG A 1002 0.03 13.27 9.74
C ARG A 1002 -0.17 11.78 9.97
N ILE A 1003 -1.30 11.34 10.54
CA ILE A 1003 -1.56 9.93 10.85
C ILE A 1003 -2.41 9.31 9.72
N PRO A 1004 -1.90 8.29 9.00
CA PRO A 1004 -2.69 7.60 7.98
C PRO A 1004 -3.91 6.89 8.59
N GLU A 1005 -4.98 6.74 7.81
CA GLU A 1005 -6.24 6.09 8.20
C GLU A 1005 -6.99 6.74 9.38
N LEU A 1006 -6.48 7.85 9.96
CA LEU A 1006 -7.13 8.58 11.02
C LEU A 1006 -8.20 9.54 10.46
N ARG A 1007 -9.44 9.40 10.93
CA ARG A 1007 -10.57 10.26 10.54
C ARG A 1007 -10.79 11.37 11.57
N GLY A 1008 -11.51 12.43 11.17
CA GLY A 1008 -11.77 13.62 12.01
C GLY A 1008 -12.35 13.32 13.41
N VAL A 1009 -13.28 12.36 13.54
CA VAL A 1009 -13.81 11.95 14.86
C VAL A 1009 -12.72 11.32 15.74
N GLY A 1010 -11.81 10.52 15.16
CA GLY A 1010 -10.69 9.93 15.88
C GLY A 1010 -9.69 11.00 16.35
N ALA A 1011 -9.40 12.00 15.51
CA ALA A 1011 -8.55 13.13 15.88
C ALA A 1011 -9.18 13.97 17.00
N GLN A 1012 -10.50 14.23 16.95
CA GLN A 1012 -11.22 14.93 18.02
C GLN A 1012 -11.12 14.18 19.36
N LEU A 1013 -11.27 12.85 19.35
CA LEU A 1013 -11.14 12.02 20.55
C LEU A 1013 -9.71 11.99 21.09
N LEU A 1014 -8.69 11.91 20.21
CA LEU A 1014 -7.28 11.95 20.61
C LEU A 1014 -6.91 13.28 21.27
N VAL A 1015 -7.32 14.40 20.68
CA VAL A 1015 -7.08 15.75 21.24
C VAL A 1015 -7.81 15.93 22.57
N ALA A 1016 -9.06 15.47 22.67
CA ALA A 1016 -9.82 15.50 23.92
C ALA A 1016 -9.21 14.60 25.02
N SER A 1017 -8.48 13.55 24.62
CA SER A 1017 -7.78 12.63 25.54
C SER A 1017 -6.36 13.12 25.92
N GLY A 1018 -5.96 14.32 25.47
CA GLY A 1018 -4.65 14.91 25.76
C GLY A 1018 -3.52 14.56 24.79
N PHE A 1019 -3.82 13.93 23.64
CA PHE A 1019 -2.83 13.65 22.61
C PHE A 1019 -2.89 14.72 21.52
N HIS A 1020 -1.82 15.51 21.39
CA HIS A 1020 -1.78 16.67 20.51
C HIS A 1020 -0.84 16.47 19.33
N GLU A 1021 0.13 15.57 19.45
CA GLU A 1021 1.11 15.25 18.40
C GLU A 1021 1.08 13.78 18.01
N ALA A 1022 1.39 13.49 16.75
CA ALA A 1022 1.37 12.13 16.22
C ALA A 1022 2.41 11.23 16.89
N GLU A 1023 3.56 11.80 17.27
CA GLU A 1023 4.62 11.17 18.04
C GLU A 1023 4.14 10.66 19.40
N GLN A 1024 3.27 11.43 20.06
CA GLN A 1024 2.71 11.05 21.36
C GLN A 1024 1.83 9.82 21.21
N VAL A 1025 1.01 9.78 20.16
CA VAL A 1025 0.16 8.61 19.85
C VAL A 1025 0.99 7.38 19.50
N ALA A 1026 2.07 7.54 18.71
CA ALA A 1026 2.94 6.44 18.31
C ALA A 1026 3.74 5.83 19.47
N LYS A 1027 4.16 6.65 20.45
CA LYS A 1027 4.97 6.21 21.61
C LYS A 1027 4.14 5.67 22.78
N THR A 1028 2.84 5.91 22.81
CA THR A 1028 1.97 5.52 23.92
C THR A 1028 1.67 4.03 23.87
N LYS A 1029 1.70 3.35 25.03
CA LYS A 1029 1.30 1.95 25.12
C LYS A 1029 -0.18 1.80 24.76
N VAL A 1030 -0.51 0.76 23.99
CA VAL A 1030 -1.87 0.53 23.47
C VAL A 1030 -2.92 0.55 24.59
N ASP A 1031 -2.66 -0.12 25.71
CA ASP A 1031 -3.58 -0.20 26.84
C ASP A 1031 -3.86 1.17 27.48
N GLU A 1032 -2.83 2.04 27.53
CA GLU A 1032 -2.97 3.39 28.06
C GLU A 1032 -3.77 4.29 27.12
N LEU A 1033 -3.54 4.17 25.81
CA LEU A 1033 -4.31 4.91 24.80
C LEU A 1033 -5.79 4.50 24.82
N VAL A 1034 -6.07 3.18 24.83
CA VAL A 1034 -7.44 2.64 24.89
C VAL A 1034 -8.15 3.11 26.16
N LYS A 1035 -7.46 3.11 27.30
CA LYS A 1035 -8.02 3.61 28.57
C LYS A 1035 -8.37 5.10 28.50
N ARG A 1036 -7.42 5.98 28.12
CA ARG A 1036 -7.65 7.44 28.09
C ARG A 1036 -8.71 7.84 27.07
N VAL A 1037 -8.71 7.23 25.89
CA VAL A 1037 -9.75 7.47 24.87
C VAL A 1037 -11.09 6.91 25.33
N GLY A 1038 -11.11 5.74 25.94
CA GLY A 1038 -12.32 5.13 26.51
C GLY A 1038 -12.95 5.98 27.62
N ASP A 1039 -12.15 6.53 28.53
CA ASP A 1039 -12.60 7.45 29.59
C ASP A 1039 -13.16 8.74 28.97
N THR A 1040 -12.49 9.26 27.94
CA THR A 1040 -12.96 10.45 27.19
C THR A 1040 -14.29 10.19 26.49
N CYS A 1041 -14.50 9.01 25.88
CA CYS A 1041 -15.77 8.64 25.27
C CYS A 1041 -16.95 8.63 26.25
N ARG A 1042 -16.70 8.36 27.55
CA ARG A 1042 -17.72 8.37 28.61
C ARG A 1042 -17.97 9.77 29.19
N SER A 1043 -17.06 10.71 28.95
CA SER A 1043 -17.21 12.10 29.39
C SER A 1043 -18.28 12.85 28.59
N SER A 1044 -18.81 13.94 29.16
CA SER A 1044 -19.78 14.81 28.48
C SER A 1044 -19.22 15.42 27.18
N GLN A 1045 -17.90 15.65 27.11
CA GLN A 1045 -17.21 16.13 25.92
C GLN A 1045 -17.12 15.06 24.83
N GLY A 1046 -16.81 13.80 25.19
CA GLY A 1046 -16.78 12.68 24.26
C GLY A 1046 -18.15 12.32 23.70
N LEU A 1047 -19.20 12.36 24.52
CA LEU A 1047 -20.58 12.16 24.07
C LEU A 1047 -21.01 13.20 23.02
N ARG A 1048 -20.57 14.46 23.17
CA ARG A 1048 -20.78 15.53 22.17
C ARG A 1048 -20.03 15.28 20.86
N ILE A 1049 -18.81 14.76 20.92
CA ILE A 1049 -18.01 14.40 19.74
C ILE A 1049 -18.66 13.24 18.98
N LEU A 1050 -19.13 12.22 19.70
CA LEU A 1050 -19.74 11.02 19.12
C LEU A 1050 -21.15 11.27 18.56
N ARG A 1051 -21.86 12.32 18.99
CA ARG A 1051 -23.21 12.68 18.52
C ARG A 1051 -24.19 11.49 18.53
N ASN A 1052 -24.22 10.74 19.64
CA ASN A 1052 -24.97 9.48 19.81
C ASN A 1052 -24.49 8.28 18.96
N GLY A 1053 -23.34 8.39 18.28
CA GLY A 1053 -22.68 7.27 17.62
C GLY A 1053 -21.95 6.34 18.60
N PRO A 1054 -21.68 5.08 18.19
CA PRO A 1054 -20.97 4.12 19.04
C PRO A 1054 -19.54 4.58 19.30
N ALA A 1055 -19.06 4.38 20.53
CA ALA A 1055 -17.65 4.57 20.86
C ALA A 1055 -16.77 3.64 19.99
N PRO A 1056 -15.60 4.10 19.54
CA PRO A 1056 -14.67 3.24 18.80
C PRO A 1056 -14.24 2.04 19.67
N SER A 1057 -14.17 0.85 19.06
CA SER A 1057 -13.71 -0.36 19.75
C SER A 1057 -12.26 -0.23 20.21
N SER A 1058 -11.88 -0.98 21.24
CA SER A 1058 -10.50 -1.09 21.72
C SER A 1058 -9.53 -1.41 20.59
N ASP A 1059 -9.89 -2.33 19.69
CA ASP A 1059 -9.05 -2.73 18.56
C ASP A 1059 -8.85 -1.60 17.56
N ARG A 1060 -9.88 -0.76 17.36
CA ARG A 1060 -9.81 0.39 16.46
C ARG A 1060 -8.93 1.50 17.04
N ILE A 1061 -8.98 1.71 18.35
CA ILE A 1061 -8.11 2.66 19.05
C ILE A 1061 -6.66 2.13 19.05
N ALA A 1062 -6.45 0.83 19.24
CA ALA A 1062 -5.14 0.19 19.16
C ALA A 1062 -4.49 0.35 17.78
N GLN A 1063 -5.29 0.26 16.70
CA GLN A 1063 -4.80 0.50 15.33
C GLN A 1063 -4.26 1.92 15.13
N TRP A 1064 -4.73 2.93 15.87
CA TRP A 1064 -4.20 4.30 15.75
C TRP A 1064 -2.74 4.41 16.17
N VAL A 1065 -2.25 3.60 17.11
CA VAL A 1065 -0.81 3.53 17.46
C VAL A 1065 -0.02 2.98 16.26
N GLY A 1066 -0.50 1.89 15.66
CA GLY A 1066 0.13 1.28 14.48
C GLY A 1066 0.12 2.18 13.24
N PHE A 1067 -0.91 3.02 13.09
CA PHE A 1067 -0.95 4.04 12.05
C PHE A 1067 -0.07 5.25 12.38
N ALA A 1068 -0.05 5.70 13.64
CA ALA A 1068 0.82 6.78 14.07
C ALA A 1068 2.31 6.44 13.92
N ALA A 1069 2.69 5.17 14.06
CA ALA A 1069 4.05 4.71 13.74
C ALA A 1069 4.43 4.89 12.25
N LYS A 1070 3.44 5.03 11.37
CA LYS A 1070 3.60 5.29 9.92
C LYS A 1070 3.26 6.74 9.56
N MET A 1071 3.33 7.64 10.55
CA MET A 1071 3.05 9.06 10.35
C MET A 1071 4.00 9.71 9.35
N ARG A 1072 3.51 10.71 8.62
CA ARG A 1072 4.35 11.58 7.78
C ARG A 1072 4.74 12.86 8.52
N PRO A 1073 5.89 13.49 8.20
CA PRO A 1073 6.18 14.83 8.68
C PRO A 1073 5.11 15.79 8.14
N LEU A 1074 4.82 16.86 8.88
CA LEU A 1074 3.81 17.84 8.46
C LEU A 1074 4.17 18.49 7.12
N GLU A 1075 5.46 18.62 6.80
CA GLU A 1075 5.95 19.15 5.53
C GLU A 1075 5.56 18.27 4.33
N ALA A 1076 5.45 16.95 4.54
CA ALA A 1076 4.99 16.00 3.52
C ALA A 1076 3.45 15.88 3.47
N ALA A 1077 2.71 16.67 4.28
CA ALA A 1077 1.27 16.60 4.39
C ALA A 1077 0.52 17.34 3.28
#